data_AF-A0AA96W324-F1
#
_entry.id   AF-A0AA96W324-F1
#
_cell.length_a   1.000
_cell.length_b   1.000
_cell.length_c   1.000
_cell.angle_alpha   90.00
_cell.angle_beta   90.00
_cell.angle_gamma   90.00
#
_symmetry.space_group_name_H-M   'P 1'
#
loop_
_entity.id
_entity.type
_entity.pdbx_description
1 polymer ?
#
loop_
_entity_poly.entity_id
_entity_poly.type
_entity_poly.pdbx_seq_one_letter_code
_entity_poly.pdbx_strand_id
1 'polypeptide(L)'
;MSDVHASGARTTVETGRVGHPLLSLALAAMMDDVQAHSGAVYLLTPDEPVLEMAVMAGLPRSFAAPWERVGLNSPVPVSEAVRGRRLVWVNGEEQMARRYPRIAVVLPYPFALAALPVATRDTTYGAVFLTWPGSHPPELSEREREQLTSACDRLAMRLRRAEEEGRPVRPEPDLSAPSTTTVAGTLGTVEAARMVARLPYGMCALDLHGRITFANAATAELLGIPVSGLLGTQLWASVPWLNDPAYEDRYRAALMSQHVTSFVALRPPSDWLSFRLYPGTNGLSVRISRARAVAEPEHATREEDHGPGRLVTIHHVLALASALTEAVGVQDVVELVADEIAPAIGSQALVMLGSRAGRLHVLGHRGYADPQLVERFDGMPLTAAMPGAHALATGVPAFFESRQQLEHLYPLRKETPDGLGAWAYIPLIASGRPVGTWVLGYAEPHPFPAEERAVLTSLSGLIAQALERALLYDAKHQVAHGLQKALLPHSLPSIPGIESASRYLPATRGMDIGGDFFDLVLSHGRASAVIGDVQGHNVTAAGLMGQIRTAVRAYTTVGQTPEEVMSSTNRLLIDLGSELFASCLYLRLDPEHGTAVMTRAGHPPPLLRRPDGKVRVLDLAGGPLLGIDAAATYPTTEVALTEGSVLVLYTDGLIESPGVDIEDALADLGERLSMTGERPLDALADDLVRETEAAEERADDVALLLLRATGRSAG
;
A
#
# COMPACT_ATOMS: atom_id res chain seq x y z
N MET A 1 -56.99 21.45 -58.61
CA MET A 1 -57.97 20.49 -58.06
C MET A 1 -57.57 19.12 -58.58
N SER A 2 -56.83 18.38 -57.78
CA SER A 2 -56.38 17.04 -58.12
C SER A 2 -56.37 16.20 -56.86
N ASP A 3 -57.02 15.06 -56.99
CA ASP A 3 -57.50 14.18 -55.95
C ASP A 3 -56.43 13.42 -55.19
N VAL A 4 -56.83 13.05 -53.98
CA VAL A 4 -56.11 12.32 -52.95
C VAL A 4 -56.00 10.84 -53.33
N HIS A 5 -54.77 10.34 -53.46
CA HIS A 5 -54.45 8.92 -53.33
C HIS A 5 -53.27 8.74 -52.36
N ALA A 6 -53.60 8.55 -51.08
CA ALA A 6 -52.69 8.07 -50.07
C ALA A 6 -52.87 6.55 -49.93
N SER A 7 -51.83 5.81 -50.34
CA SER A 7 -51.71 4.36 -50.18
C SER A 7 -51.61 4.01 -48.69
N GLY A 8 -52.69 3.45 -48.14
CA GLY A 8 -52.72 2.90 -46.78
C GLY A 8 -52.10 1.51 -46.73
N ALA A 9 -50.83 1.43 -46.30
CA ALA A 9 -50.28 0.19 -45.77
C ALA A 9 -50.78 0.03 -44.32
N ARG A 10 -51.79 -0.82 -44.13
CA ARG A 10 -52.20 -1.31 -42.80
C ARG A 10 -51.12 -2.26 -42.29
N THR A 11 -50.18 -1.74 -41.51
CA THR A 11 -49.36 -2.57 -40.62
C THR A 11 -50.23 -2.94 -39.43
N THR A 12 -50.77 -4.16 -39.45
CA THR A 12 -51.38 -4.80 -38.29
C THR A 12 -50.36 -4.83 -37.16
N VAL A 13 -50.57 -3.98 -36.15
CA VAL A 13 -49.92 -4.11 -34.85
C VAL A 13 -50.50 -5.39 -34.22
N GLU A 14 -49.75 -6.48 -34.31
CA GLU A 14 -49.95 -7.65 -33.45
C GLU A 14 -49.74 -7.19 -32.01
N THR A 15 -50.83 -6.88 -31.33
CA THR A 15 -50.87 -6.83 -29.86
C THR A 15 -50.58 -8.23 -29.35
N GLY A 16 -49.30 -8.51 -29.09
CA GLY A 16 -48.85 -9.72 -28.42
C GLY A 16 -49.59 -9.88 -27.10
N ARG A 17 -50.32 -10.99 -26.96
CA ARG A 17 -50.93 -11.41 -25.69
C ARG A 17 -49.82 -11.48 -24.62
N VAL A 18 -49.86 -10.58 -23.65
CA VAL A 18 -49.05 -10.65 -22.43
C VAL A 18 -49.49 -11.91 -21.69
N GLY A 19 -48.65 -12.95 -21.70
CA GLY A 19 -48.85 -14.13 -20.86
C GLY A 19 -48.86 -13.72 -19.38
N HIS A 20 -49.68 -14.36 -18.55
CA HIS A 20 -49.67 -14.11 -17.12
C HIS A 20 -48.25 -14.36 -16.55
N PRO A 21 -47.70 -13.44 -15.71
CA PRO A 21 -46.35 -13.55 -15.19
C PRO A 21 -46.26 -14.79 -14.29
N LEU A 22 -45.46 -15.76 -14.69
CA LEU A 22 -45.35 -17.06 -14.05
C LEU A 22 -44.22 -17.06 -13.04
N LEU A 23 -43.05 -16.52 -13.41
CA LEU A 23 -41.86 -16.51 -12.56
C LEU A 23 -42.04 -15.53 -11.39
N SER A 24 -42.56 -14.34 -11.67
CA SER A 24 -42.79 -13.29 -10.68
C SER A 24 -43.81 -13.75 -9.64
N LEU A 25 -44.95 -14.31 -10.05
CA LEU A 25 -45.96 -14.79 -9.10
C LEU A 25 -45.46 -15.98 -8.27
N ALA A 26 -44.64 -16.86 -8.85
CA ALA A 26 -44.04 -17.96 -8.11
C ALA A 26 -43.03 -17.46 -7.07
N LEU A 27 -42.15 -16.52 -7.44
CA LEU A 27 -41.15 -15.94 -6.55
C LEU A 27 -41.81 -15.17 -5.39
N ALA A 28 -42.82 -14.35 -5.68
CA ALA A 28 -43.54 -13.60 -4.65
C ALA A 28 -44.24 -14.54 -3.64
N ALA A 29 -44.93 -15.57 -4.13
CA ALA A 29 -45.57 -16.56 -3.25
C ALA A 29 -44.55 -17.34 -2.40
N MET A 30 -43.40 -17.72 -2.99
CA MET A 30 -42.32 -18.36 -2.25
C MET A 30 -41.79 -17.46 -1.14
N MET A 31 -41.52 -16.18 -1.42
CA MET A 31 -41.02 -15.22 -0.43
C MET A 31 -42.01 -15.01 0.71
N ASP A 32 -43.31 -14.85 0.41
CA ASP A 32 -44.36 -14.67 1.42
C ASP A 32 -44.53 -15.92 2.31
N ASP A 33 -44.49 -17.13 1.74
CA ASP A 33 -44.69 -18.39 2.47
C ASP A 33 -43.64 -18.62 3.57
N VAL A 34 -42.42 -18.10 3.39
CA VAL A 34 -41.26 -18.29 4.27
C VAL A 34 -40.69 -16.98 4.84
N GLN A 35 -41.37 -15.86 4.61
CA GLN A 35 -40.97 -14.53 5.08
C GLN A 35 -39.54 -14.12 4.64
N ALA A 36 -39.14 -14.47 3.41
CA ALA A 36 -37.87 -14.02 2.83
C ALA A 36 -37.97 -12.55 2.41
N HIS A 37 -36.90 -11.78 2.58
CA HIS A 37 -36.91 -10.34 2.25
C HIS A 37 -36.49 -10.06 0.81
N SER A 38 -35.75 -10.97 0.16
CA SER A 38 -35.41 -10.87 -1.26
C SER A 38 -35.22 -12.24 -1.91
N GLY A 39 -35.21 -12.29 -3.23
CA GLY A 39 -34.94 -13.51 -3.98
C GLY A 39 -34.86 -13.29 -5.48
N ALA A 40 -34.42 -14.32 -6.20
CA ALA A 40 -34.44 -14.33 -7.66
C ALA A 40 -34.64 -15.73 -8.24
N VAL A 41 -35.17 -15.78 -9.45
CA VAL A 41 -35.26 -17.01 -10.27
C VAL A 41 -34.25 -16.91 -11.40
N TYR A 42 -33.45 -17.97 -11.56
CA TYR A 42 -32.56 -18.18 -12.68
C TYR A 42 -33.13 -19.25 -13.60
N LEU A 43 -33.05 -19.02 -14.91
CA LEU A 43 -33.33 -20.03 -15.93
C LEU A 43 -32.04 -20.53 -16.54
N LEU A 44 -31.97 -21.82 -16.85
CA LEU A 44 -30.88 -22.40 -17.61
C LEU A 44 -31.04 -22.03 -19.07
N THR A 45 -29.98 -21.47 -19.66
CA THR A 45 -29.96 -21.07 -21.07
C THR A 45 -29.98 -22.32 -21.96
N PRO A 46 -30.80 -22.38 -23.02
CA PRO A 46 -30.72 -23.47 -24.00
C PRO A 46 -29.32 -23.52 -24.62
N ASP A 47 -28.77 -24.73 -24.77
CA ASP A 47 -27.47 -25.00 -25.42
C ASP A 47 -26.22 -24.41 -24.74
N GLU A 48 -26.35 -23.71 -23.61
CA GLU A 48 -25.24 -23.18 -22.83
C GLU A 48 -25.35 -23.60 -21.34
N PRO A 49 -24.25 -24.04 -20.70
CA PRO A 49 -24.25 -24.39 -19.28
C PRO A 49 -24.22 -23.12 -18.41
N VAL A 50 -25.20 -22.23 -18.58
CA VAL A 50 -25.26 -20.90 -17.95
C VAL A 50 -26.66 -20.62 -17.42
N LEU A 51 -26.72 -20.22 -16.16
CA LEU A 51 -27.90 -19.71 -15.48
C LEU A 51 -28.00 -18.20 -15.71
N GLU A 52 -29.14 -17.72 -16.18
CA GLU A 52 -29.43 -16.31 -16.37
C GLU A 52 -30.58 -15.88 -15.46
N MET A 53 -30.40 -14.78 -14.75
CA MET A 53 -31.41 -14.23 -13.84
C MET A 53 -32.61 -13.76 -14.66
N ALA A 54 -33.76 -14.41 -14.42
CA ALA A 54 -34.98 -14.17 -15.17
C ALA A 54 -35.95 -13.22 -14.46
N VAL A 55 -35.94 -13.17 -13.12
CA VAL A 55 -36.70 -12.20 -12.31
C VAL A 55 -36.07 -12.07 -10.92
N MET A 56 -36.06 -10.86 -10.36
CA MET A 56 -35.62 -10.56 -9.00
C MET A 56 -36.72 -9.82 -8.21
N ALA A 57 -36.68 -9.94 -6.88
CA ALA A 57 -37.60 -9.30 -5.96
C ALA A 57 -36.92 -8.89 -4.65
N GLY A 58 -37.40 -7.82 -4.03
CA GLY A 58 -36.97 -7.37 -2.69
C GLY A 58 -35.64 -6.61 -2.63
N LEU A 59 -34.84 -6.64 -3.69
CA LEU A 59 -33.61 -5.84 -3.84
C LEU A 59 -33.46 -5.37 -5.29
N PRO A 60 -32.73 -4.26 -5.54
CA PRO A 60 -32.39 -3.85 -6.89
C PRO A 60 -31.50 -4.89 -7.57
N ARG A 61 -31.75 -5.13 -8.86
CA ARG A 61 -30.92 -6.01 -9.68
C ARG A 61 -29.43 -5.66 -9.65
N SER A 62 -29.11 -4.38 -9.51
CA SER A 62 -27.73 -3.88 -9.40
C SER A 62 -26.94 -4.49 -8.23
N PHE A 63 -27.59 -4.98 -7.16
CA PHE A 63 -26.92 -5.67 -6.06
C PHE A 63 -26.39 -7.06 -6.46
N ALA A 64 -26.99 -7.63 -7.50
CA ALA A 64 -26.62 -8.94 -8.03
C ALA A 64 -26.05 -8.85 -9.46
N ALA A 65 -25.69 -7.65 -9.93
CA ALA A 65 -25.14 -7.42 -11.27
C ALA A 65 -23.97 -8.37 -11.63
N PRO A 66 -22.99 -8.64 -10.73
CA PRO A 66 -21.90 -9.59 -11.02
C PRO A 66 -22.35 -11.04 -11.24
N TRP A 67 -23.58 -11.37 -10.81
CA TRP A 67 -24.16 -12.71 -10.91
C TRP A 67 -25.45 -12.73 -11.71
N GLU A 68 -25.75 -11.71 -12.52
CA GLU A 68 -26.92 -11.77 -13.41
C GLU A 68 -26.83 -12.96 -14.38
N ARG A 69 -25.61 -13.35 -14.76
CA ARG A 69 -25.34 -14.51 -15.60
C ARG A 69 -24.20 -15.34 -15.00
N VAL A 70 -24.47 -16.62 -14.74
CA VAL A 70 -23.61 -17.49 -13.94
C VAL A 70 -23.39 -18.83 -14.64
N GLY A 71 -22.13 -19.19 -14.89
CA GLY A 71 -21.81 -20.53 -15.39
C GLY A 71 -22.18 -21.64 -14.41
N LEU A 72 -22.64 -22.78 -14.92
CA LEU A 72 -22.97 -23.95 -14.10
C LEU A 72 -21.77 -24.51 -13.35
N ASN A 73 -20.53 -24.20 -13.74
CA ASN A 73 -19.31 -24.57 -13.01
C ASN A 73 -18.85 -23.52 -12.00
N SER A 74 -19.53 -22.36 -11.92
CA SER A 74 -19.18 -21.29 -10.99
C SER A 74 -19.37 -21.75 -9.53
N PRO A 75 -18.46 -21.37 -8.61
CA PRO A 75 -18.58 -21.67 -7.19
C PRO A 75 -19.53 -20.67 -6.51
N VAL A 76 -20.82 -20.73 -6.87
CA VAL A 76 -21.89 -19.94 -6.24
C VAL A 76 -23.09 -20.84 -5.87
N PRO A 77 -23.91 -20.46 -4.88
CA PRO A 77 -24.96 -21.32 -4.32
C PRO A 77 -25.96 -21.85 -5.36
N VAL A 78 -26.40 -20.99 -6.30
CA VAL A 78 -27.38 -21.37 -7.33
C VAL A 78 -26.82 -22.41 -8.31
N SER A 79 -25.56 -22.30 -8.71
CA SER A 79 -24.90 -23.30 -9.56
C SER A 79 -24.66 -24.61 -8.80
N GLU A 80 -24.29 -24.55 -7.52
CA GLU A 80 -24.16 -25.76 -6.69
C GLU A 80 -25.50 -26.48 -6.51
N ALA A 81 -26.58 -25.73 -6.28
CA ALA A 81 -27.92 -26.29 -6.13
C ALA A 81 -28.37 -27.04 -7.39
N VAL A 82 -28.07 -26.49 -8.58
CA VAL A 82 -28.34 -27.15 -9.87
C VAL A 82 -27.48 -28.40 -10.07
N ARG A 83 -26.14 -28.29 -9.91
CA ARG A 83 -25.23 -29.43 -10.10
C ARG A 83 -25.55 -30.57 -9.13
N GLY A 84 -25.80 -30.24 -7.87
CA GLY A 84 -26.07 -31.20 -6.81
C GLY A 84 -27.54 -31.64 -6.72
N ARG A 85 -28.44 -31.01 -7.47
CA ARG A 85 -29.89 -31.22 -7.45
C ARG A 85 -30.47 -31.27 -6.02
N ARG A 86 -29.99 -30.37 -5.16
CA ARG A 86 -30.37 -30.29 -3.75
C ARG A 86 -30.39 -28.86 -3.25
N LEU A 87 -31.12 -28.63 -2.17
CA LEU A 87 -31.09 -27.37 -1.44
C LEU A 87 -29.67 -27.09 -0.91
N VAL A 88 -29.20 -25.87 -1.12
CA VAL A 88 -27.99 -25.30 -0.55
C VAL A 88 -28.40 -24.23 0.45
N TRP A 89 -28.09 -24.46 1.72
CA TRP A 89 -28.30 -23.48 2.80
C TRP A 89 -26.97 -22.85 3.18
N VAL A 90 -26.97 -21.53 3.34
CA VAL A 90 -25.85 -20.72 3.81
C VAL A 90 -26.37 -19.83 4.94
N ASN A 91 -25.93 -20.10 6.15
CA ASN A 91 -26.53 -19.60 7.38
C ASN A 91 -26.08 -18.17 7.78
N GLY A 92 -25.09 -17.59 7.11
CA GLY A 92 -24.57 -16.30 7.53
C GLY A 92 -23.23 -15.97 6.90
N GLU A 93 -22.67 -14.83 7.31
CA GLU A 93 -21.44 -14.27 6.75
C GLU A 93 -20.27 -15.27 6.81
N GLU A 94 -20.09 -15.96 7.94
CA GLU A 94 -18.98 -16.90 8.10
C GLU A 94 -19.05 -18.08 7.13
N GLN A 95 -20.23 -18.67 6.98
CA GLN A 95 -20.41 -19.77 6.04
C GLN A 95 -20.36 -19.30 4.58
N MET A 96 -20.88 -18.09 4.31
CA MET A 96 -20.81 -17.46 2.99
C MET A 96 -19.35 -17.21 2.58
N ALA A 97 -18.55 -16.64 3.47
CA ALA A 97 -17.13 -16.40 3.24
C ALA A 97 -16.33 -17.68 3.01
N ARG A 98 -16.60 -18.73 3.80
CA ARG A 98 -15.89 -20.02 3.69
C ARG A 98 -16.23 -20.78 2.40
N ARG A 99 -17.48 -20.77 1.95
CA ARG A 99 -17.95 -21.60 0.81
C ARG A 99 -18.07 -20.83 -0.51
N TYR A 100 -18.39 -19.53 -0.45
CA TYR A 100 -18.68 -18.68 -1.61
C TYR A 100 -18.03 -17.29 -1.46
N PRO A 101 -16.70 -17.20 -1.37
CA PRO A 101 -15.99 -15.98 -0.99
C PRO A 101 -16.22 -14.78 -1.91
N ARG A 102 -16.46 -15.02 -3.22
CA ARG A 102 -16.78 -13.93 -4.16
C ARG A 102 -18.06 -13.19 -3.79
N ILE A 103 -19.06 -13.90 -3.25
CA ILE A 103 -20.31 -13.28 -2.78
C ILE A 103 -20.05 -12.50 -1.50
N ALA A 104 -19.28 -13.06 -0.57
CA ALA A 104 -18.94 -12.38 0.68
C ALA A 104 -18.14 -11.08 0.50
N VAL A 105 -17.34 -10.97 -0.57
CA VAL A 105 -16.58 -9.74 -0.88
C VAL A 105 -17.49 -8.63 -1.41
N VAL A 106 -18.43 -8.97 -2.31
CA VAL A 106 -19.32 -7.99 -2.95
C VAL A 106 -20.50 -7.62 -2.04
N LEU A 107 -20.95 -8.55 -1.20
CA LEU A 107 -22.02 -8.36 -0.22
C LEU A 107 -21.53 -8.71 1.20
N PRO A 108 -20.68 -7.85 1.82
CA PRO A 108 -20.07 -8.09 3.14
C PRO A 108 -21.04 -7.76 4.28
N TYR A 109 -22.27 -8.25 4.20
CA TYR A 109 -23.34 -7.95 5.14
C TYR A 109 -23.89 -9.25 5.76
N PRO A 110 -24.43 -9.19 6.99
CA PRO A 110 -24.99 -10.38 7.62
C PRO A 110 -26.36 -10.73 7.04
N PHE A 111 -26.41 -11.77 6.20
CA PHE A 111 -27.63 -12.37 5.66
C PHE A 111 -27.50 -13.89 5.51
N ALA A 112 -28.63 -14.60 5.54
CA ALA A 112 -28.72 -16.02 5.22
C ALA A 112 -29.30 -16.22 3.82
N LEU A 113 -28.93 -17.32 3.15
CA LEU A 113 -29.31 -17.61 1.78
C LEU A 113 -29.67 -19.09 1.60
N ALA A 114 -30.81 -19.34 0.95
CA ALA A 114 -31.18 -20.66 0.46
C ALA A 114 -31.19 -20.64 -1.07
N ALA A 115 -30.51 -21.60 -1.71
CA ALA A 115 -30.59 -21.83 -3.15
C ALA A 115 -31.15 -23.23 -3.43
N LEU A 116 -32.11 -23.33 -4.34
CA LEU A 116 -32.78 -24.57 -4.70
C LEU A 116 -32.80 -24.76 -6.22
N PRO A 117 -32.62 -25.99 -6.72
CA PRO A 117 -32.82 -26.28 -8.14
C PRO A 117 -34.31 -26.24 -8.49
N VAL A 118 -34.62 -25.76 -9.69
CA VAL A 118 -35.93 -25.90 -10.32
C VAL A 118 -35.79 -27.03 -11.34
N ALA A 119 -36.19 -28.24 -10.96
CA ALA A 119 -35.97 -29.43 -11.77
C ALA A 119 -37.11 -30.45 -11.62
N THR A 120 -37.46 -31.13 -12.71
CA THR A 120 -38.21 -32.39 -12.67
C THR A 120 -37.23 -33.56 -12.57
N ARG A 121 -37.70 -34.81 -12.41
CA ARG A 121 -36.82 -35.99 -12.32
C ARG A 121 -35.77 -36.07 -13.43
N ASP A 122 -36.14 -35.69 -14.66
CA ASP A 122 -35.32 -35.91 -15.85
C ASP A 122 -34.67 -34.63 -16.41
N THR A 123 -35.15 -33.44 -16.00
CA THR A 123 -34.75 -32.15 -16.59
C THR A 123 -34.51 -31.09 -15.51
N THR A 124 -33.45 -30.30 -15.61
CA THR A 124 -33.24 -29.10 -14.79
C THR A 124 -33.54 -27.85 -15.62
N TYR A 125 -34.42 -26.99 -15.12
CA TYR A 125 -34.84 -25.76 -15.78
C TYR A 125 -34.10 -24.52 -15.25
N GLY A 126 -33.53 -24.59 -14.05
CA GLY A 126 -32.84 -23.46 -13.44
C GLY A 126 -32.71 -23.57 -11.92
N ALA A 127 -32.70 -22.43 -11.24
CA ALA A 127 -32.60 -22.35 -9.77
C ALA A 127 -33.36 -21.15 -9.21
N VAL A 128 -33.69 -21.20 -7.92
CA VAL A 128 -34.18 -20.06 -7.14
C VAL A 128 -33.19 -19.81 -6.01
N PHE A 129 -32.98 -18.54 -5.65
CA PHE A 129 -32.47 -18.20 -4.32
C PHE A 129 -33.42 -17.29 -3.57
N LEU A 130 -33.37 -17.38 -2.25
CA LEU A 130 -34.07 -16.52 -1.30
C LEU A 130 -33.08 -16.07 -0.21
N THR A 131 -33.28 -14.87 0.34
CA THR A 131 -32.44 -14.33 1.42
C THR A 131 -33.26 -13.91 2.64
N TRP A 132 -32.63 -14.04 3.80
CA TRP A 132 -33.14 -13.64 5.11
C TRP A 132 -32.11 -12.80 5.86
N PRO A 133 -32.53 -12.00 6.86
CA PRO A 133 -31.60 -11.28 7.73
C PRO A 133 -30.62 -12.25 8.40
N GLY A 134 -29.41 -11.81 8.76
CA GLY A 134 -28.43 -12.65 9.47
C GLY A 134 -28.88 -13.16 10.84
N SER A 135 -29.96 -12.60 11.40
CA SER A 135 -30.62 -13.06 12.62
C SER A 135 -31.59 -14.23 12.41
N HIS A 136 -31.74 -14.73 11.18
CA HIS A 136 -32.51 -15.93 10.88
C HIS A 136 -31.93 -17.14 11.64
N PRO A 137 -32.78 -18.08 12.12
CA PRO A 137 -32.31 -19.30 12.76
C PRO A 137 -31.22 -20.04 11.97
N PRO A 138 -30.28 -20.71 12.68
CA PRO A 138 -29.09 -21.28 12.06
C PRO A 138 -29.36 -22.36 11.01
N GLU A 139 -30.54 -22.97 11.08
CA GLU A 139 -31.02 -24.00 10.17
C GLU A 139 -32.43 -23.63 9.69
N LEU A 140 -32.72 -23.93 8.43
CA LEU A 140 -34.09 -23.90 7.93
C LEU A 140 -34.92 -24.95 8.66
N SER A 141 -36.11 -24.56 9.13
CA SER A 141 -37.08 -25.49 9.69
C SER A 141 -37.52 -26.53 8.65
N GLU A 142 -37.97 -27.69 9.12
CA GLU A 142 -38.50 -28.75 8.25
C GLU A 142 -39.66 -28.22 7.38
N ARG A 143 -40.54 -27.41 7.97
CA ARG A 143 -41.64 -26.76 7.27
C ARG A 143 -41.18 -25.83 6.16
N GLU A 144 -40.20 -24.96 6.40
CA GLU A 144 -39.67 -24.05 5.36
C GLU A 144 -39.02 -24.85 4.23
N ARG A 145 -38.25 -25.88 4.56
CA ARG A 145 -37.61 -26.77 3.57
C ARG A 145 -38.66 -27.46 2.69
N GLU A 146 -39.73 -27.98 3.29
CA GLU A 146 -40.84 -28.62 2.56
C GLU A 146 -41.60 -27.63 1.67
N GLN A 147 -41.88 -26.43 2.18
CA GLN A 147 -42.56 -25.37 1.42
C GLN A 147 -41.75 -24.94 0.20
N LEU A 148 -40.44 -24.68 0.38
CA LEU A 148 -39.55 -24.26 -0.69
C LEU A 148 -39.35 -25.35 -1.75
N THR A 149 -39.15 -26.59 -1.33
CA THR A 149 -39.00 -27.74 -2.24
C THR A 149 -40.28 -27.94 -3.05
N SER A 150 -41.43 -27.96 -2.37
CA SER A 150 -42.73 -28.11 -3.02
C SER A 150 -43.04 -26.96 -3.99
N ALA A 151 -42.60 -25.73 -3.67
CA ALA A 151 -42.77 -24.59 -4.55
C ALA A 151 -41.88 -24.69 -5.80
N CYS A 152 -40.62 -25.11 -5.66
CA CYS A 152 -39.70 -25.35 -6.78
C CYS A 152 -40.19 -26.48 -7.69
N ASP A 153 -40.74 -27.56 -7.12
CA ASP A 153 -41.34 -28.66 -7.87
C ASP A 153 -42.56 -28.19 -8.68
N ARG A 154 -43.44 -27.39 -8.06
CA ARG A 154 -44.59 -26.79 -8.77
C ARG A 154 -44.12 -25.87 -9.90
N LEU A 155 -43.07 -25.07 -9.67
CA LEU A 155 -42.50 -24.19 -10.69
C LEU A 155 -41.91 -25.02 -11.85
N ALA A 156 -41.14 -26.06 -11.56
CA ALA A 156 -40.56 -26.95 -12.56
C ALA A 156 -41.63 -27.65 -13.41
N MET A 157 -42.72 -28.13 -12.80
CA MET A 157 -43.85 -28.73 -13.53
C MET A 157 -44.55 -27.72 -14.47
N ARG A 158 -44.64 -26.45 -14.06
CA ARG A 158 -45.21 -25.40 -14.91
C ARG A 158 -44.28 -25.02 -16.07
N LEU A 159 -42.96 -24.96 -15.83
CA LEU A 159 -41.96 -24.72 -16.88
C LEU A 159 -41.94 -25.85 -17.92
N ARG A 160 -41.96 -27.11 -17.45
CA ARG A 160 -42.10 -28.30 -18.31
C ARG A 160 -43.31 -28.20 -19.23
N ARG A 161 -44.48 -27.89 -18.66
CA ARG A 161 -45.73 -27.77 -19.42
C ARG A 161 -45.65 -26.64 -20.45
N ALA A 162 -45.04 -25.51 -20.10
CA ALA A 162 -44.87 -24.39 -21.02
C ALA A 162 -43.95 -24.76 -22.20
N GLU A 163 -42.90 -25.54 -21.97
CA GLU A 163 -42.01 -26.06 -23.01
C GLU A 163 -42.72 -27.09 -23.91
N GLU A 164 -43.46 -28.04 -23.32
CA GLU A 164 -44.28 -29.02 -24.05
C GLU A 164 -45.37 -28.36 -24.93
N GLU A 165 -45.91 -27.22 -24.49
CA GLU A 165 -46.88 -26.40 -25.23
C GLU A 165 -46.20 -25.47 -26.28
N GLY A 166 -44.87 -25.53 -26.45
CA GLY A 166 -44.12 -24.72 -27.41
C GLY A 166 -44.02 -23.24 -27.04
N ARG A 167 -44.14 -22.91 -25.74
CA ARG A 167 -44.16 -21.54 -25.21
C ARG A 167 -43.11 -21.40 -24.09
N PRO A 168 -41.81 -21.38 -24.41
CA PRO A 168 -40.77 -21.24 -23.39
C PRO A 168 -40.93 -19.92 -22.64
N VAL A 169 -40.83 -20.00 -21.31
CA VAL A 169 -40.95 -18.83 -20.42
C VAL A 169 -39.70 -17.97 -20.57
N ARG A 170 -39.89 -16.66 -20.72
CA ARG A 170 -38.82 -15.66 -20.87
C ARG A 170 -38.60 -14.89 -19.56
N PRO A 171 -37.46 -14.18 -19.41
CA PRO A 171 -37.27 -13.24 -18.33
C PRO A 171 -38.47 -12.28 -18.18
N GLU A 172 -38.86 -12.04 -16.94
CA GLU A 172 -39.97 -11.17 -16.56
C GLU A 172 -39.42 -9.90 -15.88
N PRO A 173 -40.16 -8.78 -15.89
CA PRO A 173 -39.75 -7.59 -15.15
C PRO A 173 -39.59 -7.89 -13.66
N ASP A 174 -38.56 -7.32 -13.03
CA ASP A 174 -38.34 -7.46 -11.60
C ASP A 174 -39.56 -6.97 -10.81
N LEU A 175 -39.87 -7.67 -9.72
CA LEU A 175 -40.96 -7.33 -8.84
C LEU A 175 -40.60 -6.06 -8.08
N SER A 176 -41.11 -4.94 -8.59
CA SER A 176 -41.28 -3.76 -7.76
C SER A 176 -42.24 -4.12 -6.64
N ALA A 177 -41.88 -3.80 -5.39
CA ALA A 177 -42.76 -3.99 -4.25
C ALA A 177 -44.19 -3.59 -4.61
N PRO A 178 -45.22 -4.43 -4.35
CA PRO A 178 -46.58 -4.01 -4.55
C PRO A 178 -46.76 -2.71 -3.75
N SER A 179 -47.28 -1.66 -4.39
CA SER A 179 -47.78 -0.51 -3.66
C SER A 179 -48.77 -1.08 -2.66
N THR A 180 -48.40 -1.17 -1.38
CA THR A 180 -49.25 -1.68 -0.31
C THR A 180 -50.43 -0.74 -0.21
N THR A 181 -51.44 -1.03 -1.02
CA THR A 181 -52.72 -0.32 -1.08
C THR A 181 -53.71 -1.05 -0.18
N THR A 182 -53.21 -1.44 0.99
CA THR A 182 -53.92 -2.11 2.07
C THR A 182 -53.19 -1.59 3.31
N VAL A 183 -53.69 -0.59 4.04
CA VAL A 183 -54.81 -0.74 4.99
C VAL A 183 -55.62 0.58 5.18
N ALA A 184 -55.35 1.66 4.45
CA ALA A 184 -56.20 2.85 4.52
C ALA A 184 -56.35 3.53 3.16
N GLY A 185 -57.57 3.83 2.75
CA GLY A 185 -57.84 4.58 1.52
C GLY A 185 -57.17 5.96 1.50
N THR A 186 -57.35 6.74 0.44
CA THR A 186 -56.69 8.04 0.23
C THR A 186 -56.73 8.97 1.47
N LEU A 187 -57.80 8.91 2.27
CA LEU A 187 -57.90 9.63 3.55
C LEU A 187 -56.84 9.23 4.58
N GLY A 188 -56.54 7.94 4.74
CA GLY A 188 -55.56 7.47 5.71
C GLY A 188 -54.13 7.80 5.31
N THR A 189 -53.81 7.80 4.02
CA THR A 189 -52.52 8.30 3.50
C THR A 189 -52.33 9.79 3.81
N VAL A 190 -53.40 10.59 3.66
CA VAL A 190 -53.38 12.02 3.99
C VAL A 190 -53.21 12.27 5.49
N GLU A 191 -53.92 11.52 6.34
CA GLU A 191 -53.77 11.66 7.81
C GLU A 191 -52.39 11.18 8.28
N ALA A 192 -51.83 10.12 7.71
CA ALA A 192 -50.46 9.68 7.99
C ALA A 192 -49.42 10.75 7.59
N ALA A 193 -49.59 11.39 6.43
CA ALA A 193 -48.72 12.50 6.00
C ALA A 193 -48.84 13.71 6.95
N ARG A 194 -50.06 14.07 7.38
CA ARG A 194 -50.30 15.14 8.37
C ARG A 194 -49.68 14.83 9.73
N MET A 195 -49.74 13.58 10.16
CA MET A 195 -49.12 13.12 11.40
C MET A 195 -47.59 13.28 11.34
N VAL A 196 -46.95 12.78 10.28
CA VAL A 196 -45.49 12.84 10.10
C VAL A 196 -45.00 14.28 9.90
N ALA A 197 -45.82 15.15 9.32
CA ALA A 197 -45.51 16.58 9.16
C ALA A 197 -45.43 17.36 10.49
N ARG A 198 -46.04 16.84 11.57
CA ARG A 198 -45.98 17.46 12.92
C ARG A 198 -44.73 17.05 13.71
N LEU A 199 -43.97 16.07 13.24
CA LEU A 199 -42.80 15.57 13.94
C LEU A 199 -41.64 16.58 13.83
N PRO A 200 -40.88 16.81 14.93
CA PRO A 200 -39.80 17.81 14.95
C PRO A 200 -38.48 17.30 14.32
N TYR A 201 -38.50 16.14 13.65
CA TYR A 201 -37.35 15.51 13.02
C TYR A 201 -37.64 15.28 11.54
N GLY A 202 -36.59 15.28 10.73
CA GLY A 202 -36.70 14.91 9.32
C GLY A 202 -37.11 13.45 9.19
N MET A 203 -38.16 13.21 8.43
CA MET A 203 -38.66 11.89 8.06
C MET A 203 -38.78 11.81 6.54
N CYS A 204 -38.03 10.89 5.94
CA CYS A 204 -38.18 10.55 4.53
C CYS A 204 -38.22 9.04 4.31
N ALA A 205 -38.82 8.63 3.20
CA ALA A 205 -38.86 7.24 2.76
C ALA A 205 -38.03 7.10 1.49
N LEU A 206 -37.22 6.04 1.42
CA LEU A 206 -36.44 5.66 0.25
C LEU A 206 -37.06 4.39 -0.37
N ASP A 207 -37.19 4.35 -1.69
CA ASP A 207 -37.46 3.09 -2.38
C ASP A 207 -36.23 2.16 -2.36
N LEU A 208 -36.39 0.95 -2.91
CA LEU A 208 -35.31 -0.01 -3.02
C LEU A 208 -34.12 0.50 -3.82
N HIS A 209 -34.24 1.54 -4.66
CA HIS A 209 -33.16 2.14 -5.45
C HIS A 209 -32.56 3.40 -4.80
N GLY A 210 -32.93 3.68 -3.54
CA GLY A 210 -32.44 4.82 -2.77
C GLY A 210 -33.08 6.16 -3.16
N ARG A 211 -34.18 6.14 -3.94
CA ARG A 211 -34.90 7.36 -4.34
C ARG A 211 -35.88 7.78 -3.26
N ILE A 212 -35.94 9.07 -2.96
CA ILE A 212 -36.86 9.59 -1.96
C ILE A 212 -38.28 9.58 -2.53
N THR A 213 -39.17 8.79 -1.92
CA THR A 213 -40.58 8.68 -2.30
C THR A 213 -41.49 9.57 -1.45
N PHE A 214 -41.03 9.95 -0.26
CA PHE A 214 -41.71 10.84 0.66
C PHE A 214 -40.69 11.62 1.48
N ALA A 215 -40.97 12.89 1.78
CA ALA A 215 -40.21 13.68 2.75
C ALA A 215 -41.12 14.71 3.44
N ASN A 216 -40.99 14.84 4.76
CA ASN A 216 -41.69 15.89 5.51
C ASN A 216 -40.94 17.24 5.48
N ALA A 217 -41.60 18.32 5.93
CA ALA A 217 -41.01 19.67 5.92
C ALA A 217 -39.69 19.76 6.70
N ALA A 218 -39.59 19.10 7.86
CA ALA A 218 -38.37 19.07 8.65
C ALA A 218 -37.18 18.43 7.90
N THR A 219 -37.43 17.47 6.99
CA THR A 219 -36.38 16.91 6.13
C THR A 219 -35.80 17.97 5.20
N ALA A 220 -36.67 18.75 4.55
CA ALA A 220 -36.25 19.82 3.65
C ALA A 220 -35.46 20.90 4.39
N GLU A 221 -35.88 21.26 5.59
CA GLU A 221 -35.17 22.21 6.46
C GLU A 221 -33.80 21.70 6.88
N LEU A 222 -33.70 20.44 7.34
CA LEU A 222 -32.44 19.85 7.81
C LEU A 222 -31.45 19.62 6.67
N LEU A 223 -31.92 19.18 5.50
CA LEU A 223 -31.05 18.96 4.34
C LEU A 223 -30.72 20.28 3.59
N GLY A 224 -31.55 21.31 3.74
CA GLY A 224 -31.42 22.58 3.04
C GLY A 224 -31.90 22.53 1.58
N ILE A 225 -32.80 21.61 1.24
CA ILE A 225 -33.30 21.37 -0.12
C ILE A 225 -34.83 21.26 -0.06
N PRO A 226 -35.60 21.98 -0.90
CA PRO A 226 -37.05 21.89 -0.87
C PRO A 226 -37.53 20.47 -1.23
N VAL A 227 -38.65 20.04 -0.63
CA VAL A 227 -39.22 18.68 -0.86
C VAL A 227 -39.39 18.38 -2.35
N SER A 228 -39.79 19.36 -3.16
CA SER A 228 -39.95 19.20 -4.61
C SER A 228 -38.65 18.85 -5.35
N GLY A 229 -37.49 19.21 -4.80
CA GLY A 229 -36.17 18.85 -5.33
C GLY A 229 -35.61 17.54 -4.76
N LEU A 230 -36.26 16.97 -3.74
CA LEU A 230 -35.88 15.69 -3.13
C LEU A 230 -36.70 14.52 -3.70
N LEU A 231 -37.98 14.73 -4.02
CA LEU A 231 -38.84 13.65 -4.48
C LEU A 231 -38.38 13.07 -5.83
N GLY A 232 -38.26 11.74 -5.90
CA GLY A 232 -37.86 10.99 -7.09
C GLY A 232 -36.36 10.93 -7.35
N THR A 233 -35.56 11.69 -6.60
CA THR A 233 -34.09 11.69 -6.70
C THR A 233 -33.46 10.73 -5.69
N GLN A 234 -32.28 10.19 -6.02
CA GLN A 234 -31.49 9.45 -5.02
C GLN A 234 -31.00 10.40 -3.93
N LEU A 235 -31.03 9.93 -2.67
CA LEU A 235 -30.67 10.76 -1.51
C LEU A 235 -29.30 11.44 -1.68
N TRP A 236 -28.27 10.66 -1.99
CA TRP A 236 -26.90 11.13 -2.22
C TRP A 236 -26.71 11.94 -3.51
N ALA A 237 -27.58 11.75 -4.52
CA ALA A 237 -27.55 12.57 -5.74
C ALA A 237 -28.14 13.97 -5.48
N SER A 238 -29.21 14.05 -4.70
CA SER A 238 -29.82 15.33 -4.34
C SER A 238 -29.07 16.07 -3.24
N VAL A 239 -28.30 15.37 -2.40
CA VAL A 239 -27.58 15.93 -1.25
C VAL A 239 -26.07 15.72 -1.44
N PRO A 240 -25.36 16.68 -2.07
CA PRO A 240 -23.97 16.45 -2.51
C PRO A 240 -22.98 16.13 -1.39
N TRP A 241 -23.22 16.62 -0.17
CA TRP A 241 -22.38 16.32 1.00
C TRP A 241 -22.67 14.94 1.62
N LEU A 242 -23.68 14.23 1.13
CA LEU A 242 -23.88 12.80 1.39
C LEU A 242 -23.36 11.90 0.26
N ASN A 243 -22.72 12.48 -0.76
CA ASN A 243 -22.13 11.73 -1.88
C ASN A 243 -20.76 11.13 -1.51
N ASP A 244 -20.71 10.50 -0.34
CA ASP A 244 -19.60 9.70 0.15
C ASP A 244 -20.05 8.22 0.11
N PRO A 245 -19.28 7.31 -0.52
CA PRO A 245 -19.60 5.89 -0.56
C PRO A 245 -19.85 5.25 0.82
N ALA A 246 -19.26 5.78 1.89
CA ALA A 246 -19.47 5.30 3.25
C ALA A 246 -20.94 5.43 3.70
N TYR A 247 -21.69 6.42 3.21
CA TYR A 247 -23.11 6.59 3.53
C TYR A 247 -24.01 5.71 2.68
N GLU A 248 -23.65 5.51 1.41
CA GLU A 248 -24.34 4.54 0.54
C GLU A 248 -24.17 3.12 1.08
N ASP A 249 -22.98 2.77 1.57
CA ASP A 249 -22.72 1.48 2.22
C ASP A 249 -23.66 1.23 3.41
N ARG A 250 -23.96 2.26 4.23
CA ARG A 250 -24.93 2.10 5.34
C ARG A 250 -26.35 1.82 4.87
N TYR A 251 -26.72 2.34 3.70
CA TYR A 251 -28.00 2.04 3.05
C TYR A 251 -28.00 0.61 2.49
N ARG A 252 -26.93 0.19 1.82
CA ARG A 252 -26.76 -1.19 1.31
C ARG A 252 -26.77 -2.21 2.45
N ALA A 253 -26.05 -1.91 3.53
CA ALA A 253 -26.01 -2.70 4.76
C ALA A 253 -27.41 -2.83 5.37
N ALA A 254 -28.18 -1.75 5.45
CA ALA A 254 -29.56 -1.81 5.96
C ALA A 254 -30.46 -2.69 5.09
N LEU A 255 -30.38 -2.58 3.76
CA LEU A 255 -31.21 -3.39 2.86
C LEU A 255 -30.84 -4.87 2.88
N MET A 256 -29.56 -5.21 2.86
CA MET A 256 -29.13 -6.62 2.83
C MET A 256 -29.30 -7.29 4.19
N SER A 257 -28.87 -6.61 5.26
CA SER A 257 -28.96 -7.19 6.61
C SER A 257 -30.36 -7.11 7.21
N GLN A 258 -31.22 -6.23 6.70
CA GLN A 258 -32.51 -5.85 7.30
C GLN A 258 -32.40 -5.40 8.77
N HIS A 259 -31.22 -4.91 9.18
CA HIS A 259 -31.00 -4.30 10.49
C HIS A 259 -31.05 -2.78 10.41
N VAL A 260 -31.47 -2.15 11.51
CA VAL A 260 -31.43 -0.70 11.65
C VAL A 260 -29.97 -0.24 11.64
N THR A 261 -29.60 0.59 10.67
CA THR A 261 -28.27 1.23 10.61
C THR A 261 -28.38 2.71 10.94
N SER A 262 -27.25 3.32 11.29
CA SER A 262 -27.19 4.77 11.46
C SER A 262 -25.82 5.31 11.14
N PHE A 263 -25.77 6.58 10.75
CA PHE A 263 -24.54 7.34 10.57
C PHE A 263 -24.75 8.81 10.93
N VAL A 264 -23.66 9.54 11.04
CA VAL A 264 -23.65 10.99 11.24
C VAL A 264 -22.93 11.61 10.05
N ALA A 265 -23.48 12.69 9.52
CA ALA A 265 -22.90 13.44 8.42
C ALA A 265 -22.90 14.93 8.73
N LEU A 266 -21.84 15.62 8.32
CA LEU A 266 -21.71 17.07 8.44
C LEU A 266 -22.39 17.72 7.23
N ARG A 267 -23.44 18.50 7.48
CA ARG A 267 -23.94 19.48 6.51
C ARG A 267 -23.09 20.75 6.63
N PRO A 268 -22.35 21.15 5.59
CA PRO A 268 -21.55 22.36 5.63
C PRO A 268 -22.40 23.61 5.89
N PRO A 269 -21.88 24.62 6.63
CA PRO A 269 -20.51 24.68 7.17
C PRO A 269 -20.30 24.01 8.55
N SER A 270 -21.36 23.67 9.31
CA SER A 270 -21.19 23.24 10.72
C SER A 270 -22.36 22.45 11.33
N ASP A 271 -23.34 22.01 10.55
CA ASP A 271 -24.53 21.32 11.07
C ASP A 271 -24.35 19.79 11.03
N TRP A 272 -24.09 19.17 12.18
CA TRP A 272 -24.05 17.72 12.26
C TRP A 272 -25.46 17.12 12.28
N LEU A 273 -25.71 16.15 11.41
CA LEU A 273 -26.98 15.45 11.27
C LEU A 273 -26.80 13.96 11.48
N SER A 274 -27.65 13.36 12.30
CA SER A 274 -27.74 11.91 12.48
C SER A 274 -28.84 11.34 11.58
N PHE A 275 -28.47 10.32 10.82
CA PHE A 275 -29.33 9.53 9.95
C PHE A 275 -29.51 8.15 10.58
N ARG A 276 -30.76 7.71 10.75
CA ARG A 276 -31.08 6.34 11.17
C ARG A 276 -32.02 5.71 10.16
N LEU A 277 -31.62 4.58 9.61
CA LEU A 277 -32.26 3.89 8.50
C LEU A 277 -32.97 2.66 9.03
N TYR A 278 -34.25 2.56 8.74
CA TYR A 278 -35.14 1.47 9.17
C TYR A 278 -35.55 0.71 7.91
N PRO A 279 -34.92 -0.44 7.62
CA PRO A 279 -35.19 -1.19 6.41
C PRO A 279 -36.52 -1.95 6.50
N GLY A 280 -37.07 -2.26 5.32
CA GLY A 280 -38.15 -3.21 5.11
C GLY A 280 -38.09 -3.75 3.69
N THR A 281 -39.01 -4.67 3.37
CA THR A 281 -39.06 -5.36 2.07
C THR A 281 -39.39 -4.44 0.88
N ASN A 282 -39.93 -3.24 1.15
CA ASN A 282 -40.38 -2.30 0.12
C ASN A 282 -39.54 -1.02 0.04
N GLY A 283 -38.47 -0.90 0.84
CA GLY A 283 -37.66 0.31 0.95
C GLY A 283 -37.22 0.60 2.38
N LEU A 284 -36.81 1.83 2.66
CA LEU A 284 -36.36 2.25 3.98
C LEU A 284 -37.09 3.50 4.46
N SER A 285 -37.33 3.58 5.76
CA SER A 285 -37.65 4.84 6.42
C SER A 285 -36.39 5.45 7.02
N VAL A 286 -36.17 6.74 6.84
CA VAL A 286 -34.97 7.45 7.31
C VAL A 286 -35.38 8.55 8.28
N ARG A 287 -34.77 8.54 9.47
CA ARG A 287 -34.88 9.60 10.46
C ARG A 287 -33.66 10.47 10.47
N ILE A 288 -33.87 11.78 10.35
CA ILE A 288 -32.84 12.80 10.32
C ILE A 288 -33.05 13.75 11.51
N SER A 289 -32.03 13.92 12.33
CA SER A 289 -32.07 14.84 13.48
C SER A 289 -30.74 15.54 13.65
N ARG A 290 -30.73 16.77 14.18
CA ARG A 290 -29.47 17.44 14.53
C ARG A 290 -28.74 16.63 15.60
N ALA A 291 -27.48 16.29 15.35
CA ALA A 291 -26.59 15.73 16.34
C ALA A 291 -26.04 16.89 17.19
N ARG A 292 -26.12 16.79 18.52
CA ARG A 292 -25.36 17.70 19.39
C ARG A 292 -23.90 17.28 19.35
N ALA A 293 -22.98 18.25 19.25
CA ALA A 293 -21.59 18.02 19.62
C ALA A 293 -21.54 17.74 21.13
N VAL A 294 -21.57 16.46 21.50
CA VAL A 294 -21.38 15.98 22.86
C VAL A 294 -20.20 15.03 22.79
N ALA A 295 -19.26 15.21 23.71
CA ALA A 295 -18.17 14.29 24.00
C ALA A 295 -18.67 12.84 23.96
N GLU A 296 -17.82 11.95 23.43
CA GLU A 296 -17.96 10.48 23.39
C GLU A 296 -19.29 9.92 23.95
N PRO A 297 -20.19 9.37 23.11
CA PRO A 297 -21.34 8.69 23.64
C PRO A 297 -20.94 7.31 24.17
N GLU A 298 -21.35 7.09 25.42
CA GLU A 298 -21.39 5.83 26.15
C GLU A 298 -21.75 4.64 25.24
N HIS A 299 -20.88 3.62 25.31
CA HIS A 299 -21.05 2.32 24.70
C HIS A 299 -22.35 1.67 25.21
N ALA A 300 -23.39 1.67 24.37
CA ALA A 300 -24.39 0.61 24.42
C ALA A 300 -23.70 -0.68 23.98
N THR A 301 -23.55 -1.58 24.94
CA THR A 301 -22.89 -2.88 24.87
C THR A 301 -23.55 -3.86 23.89
N ARG A 302 -22.68 -4.67 23.26
CA ARG A 302 -22.87 -5.95 22.50
C ARG A 302 -23.29 -5.80 21.03
N GLU A 303 -22.64 -6.39 20.04
CA GLU A 303 -21.67 -7.51 19.96
C GLU A 303 -20.59 -7.18 18.92
N GLU A 304 -19.32 -7.28 19.33
CA GLU A 304 -18.21 -7.48 18.40
C GLU A 304 -18.24 -8.95 17.97
N ASP A 305 -18.50 -9.19 16.68
CA ASP A 305 -17.92 -10.35 16.01
C ASP A 305 -17.27 -9.85 14.72
N HIS A 306 -15.94 -9.90 14.70
CA HIS A 306 -15.12 -9.42 13.61
C HIS A 306 -14.69 -10.61 12.73
N GLY A 307 -15.39 -10.81 11.61
CA GLY A 307 -14.96 -11.59 10.43
C GLY A 307 -15.90 -12.73 10.04
N PRO A 308 -15.98 -13.14 8.75
CA PRO A 308 -14.87 -13.22 7.80
C PRO A 308 -15.21 -12.82 6.34
N GLY A 309 -15.74 -11.64 6.05
CA GLY A 309 -15.60 -11.01 4.70
C GLY A 309 -14.14 -10.76 4.26
N ARG A 310 -13.18 -11.11 5.13
CA ARG A 310 -11.76 -10.79 5.10
C ARG A 310 -10.95 -11.69 4.15
N LEU A 311 -11.23 -12.99 4.02
CA LEU A 311 -10.25 -14.00 3.56
C LEU A 311 -9.81 -13.97 2.07
N VAL A 312 -10.57 -13.40 1.14
CA VAL A 312 -10.23 -13.45 -0.31
C VAL A 312 -9.72 -12.11 -0.87
N THR A 313 -10.09 -10.98 -0.27
CA THR A 313 -9.27 -9.76 -0.36
C THR A 313 -7.96 -9.98 0.38
N ILE A 314 -7.97 -10.67 1.53
CA ILE A 314 -6.78 -11.03 2.31
C ILE A 314 -5.74 -11.80 1.50
N HIS A 315 -6.03 -12.66 0.53
CA HIS A 315 -4.93 -13.38 -0.12
C HIS A 315 -4.08 -12.49 -1.05
N HIS A 316 -4.72 -11.60 -1.83
CA HIS A 316 -4.00 -10.57 -2.60
C HIS A 316 -3.51 -9.43 -1.71
N VAL A 317 -4.28 -9.01 -0.70
CA VAL A 317 -3.86 -8.02 0.30
C VAL A 317 -2.72 -8.55 1.18
N LEU A 318 -2.66 -9.85 1.50
CA LEU A 318 -1.56 -10.48 2.22
C LEU A 318 -0.36 -10.69 1.31
N ALA A 319 -0.55 -11.11 0.06
CA ALA A 319 0.55 -11.21 -0.89
C ALA A 319 1.18 -9.83 -1.12
N LEU A 320 0.35 -8.82 -1.35
CA LEU A 320 0.75 -7.42 -1.45
C LEU A 320 1.29 -6.87 -0.15
N ALA A 321 0.70 -7.17 1.01
CA ALA A 321 1.23 -6.76 2.30
C ALA A 321 2.56 -7.46 2.60
N SER A 322 2.76 -8.70 2.16
CA SER A 322 4.03 -9.44 2.29
C SER A 322 5.08 -8.77 1.42
N ALA A 323 4.80 -8.56 0.14
CA ALA A 323 5.72 -7.87 -0.77
C ALA A 323 6.02 -6.43 -0.31
N LEU A 324 5.00 -5.69 0.14
CA LEU A 324 5.16 -4.37 0.74
C LEU A 324 5.88 -4.41 2.09
N THR A 325 5.95 -5.56 2.78
CA THR A 325 6.72 -5.73 4.03
C THR A 325 8.18 -6.02 3.72
N GLU A 326 8.46 -6.71 2.62
CA GLU A 326 9.81 -6.99 2.11
C GLU A 326 10.49 -5.73 1.54
N ALA A 327 9.71 -4.76 1.06
CA ALA A 327 10.23 -3.47 0.60
C ALA A 327 10.96 -2.72 1.74
N VAL A 328 12.22 -2.36 1.50
CA VAL A 328 13.11 -1.72 2.47
C VAL A 328 13.15 -0.20 2.24
N GLY A 329 13.41 0.22 1.00
CA GLY A 329 13.52 1.62 0.59
C GLY A 329 12.30 2.16 -0.15
N VAL A 330 12.25 3.49 -0.36
CA VAL A 330 11.11 4.13 -1.03
C VAL A 330 10.98 3.65 -2.47
N GLN A 331 12.11 3.42 -3.15
CA GLN A 331 12.13 2.99 -4.54
C GLN A 331 11.53 1.58 -4.69
N ASP A 332 11.80 0.66 -3.78
CA ASP A 332 11.20 -0.69 -3.77
C ASP A 332 9.67 -0.62 -3.71
N VAL A 333 9.14 0.27 -2.85
CA VAL A 333 7.69 0.49 -2.73
C VAL A 333 7.12 1.07 -4.02
N VAL A 334 7.80 2.05 -4.62
CA VAL A 334 7.39 2.66 -5.89
C VAL A 334 7.35 1.63 -7.01
N GLU A 335 8.40 0.81 -7.15
CA GLU A 335 8.52 -0.21 -8.18
C GLU A 335 7.48 -1.30 -8.02
N LEU A 336 7.28 -1.81 -6.81
CA LEU A 336 6.23 -2.79 -6.51
C LEU A 336 4.84 -2.27 -6.88
N VAL A 337 4.52 -1.02 -6.51
CA VAL A 337 3.24 -0.40 -6.83
C VAL A 337 3.11 -0.16 -8.34
N ALA A 338 4.19 0.21 -9.02
CA ALA A 338 4.21 0.48 -10.45
C ALA A 338 4.07 -0.77 -11.32
N ASP A 339 4.73 -1.87 -10.95
CA ASP A 339 4.84 -3.05 -11.79
C ASP A 339 3.82 -4.13 -11.42
N GLU A 340 3.32 -4.17 -10.18
CA GLU A 340 2.31 -5.16 -9.75
C GLU A 340 0.91 -4.56 -9.59
N ILE A 341 0.79 -3.44 -8.87
CA ILE A 341 -0.53 -2.90 -8.49
C ILE A 341 -1.16 -2.12 -9.64
N ALA A 342 -0.44 -1.14 -10.19
CA ALA A 342 -0.97 -0.25 -11.22
C ALA A 342 -1.51 -1.01 -12.47
N PRO A 343 -0.84 -2.05 -12.99
CA PRO A 343 -1.36 -2.84 -14.09
C PRO A 343 -2.58 -3.68 -13.71
N ALA A 344 -2.63 -4.24 -12.49
CA ALA A 344 -3.74 -5.07 -12.03
C ALA A 344 -5.06 -4.30 -11.92
N ILE A 345 -5.00 -3.00 -11.66
CA ILE A 345 -6.15 -2.08 -11.62
C ILE A 345 -6.36 -1.33 -12.96
N GLY A 346 -5.60 -1.67 -13.99
CA GLY A 346 -5.76 -1.12 -15.34
C GLY A 346 -5.30 0.33 -15.52
N SER A 347 -4.43 0.85 -14.65
CA SER A 347 -3.85 2.19 -14.77
C SER A 347 -2.71 2.20 -15.79
N GLN A 348 -2.66 3.22 -16.67
CA GLN A 348 -1.59 3.37 -17.66
C GLN A 348 -0.45 4.28 -17.17
N ALA A 349 -0.74 5.15 -16.20
CA ALA A 349 0.24 6.05 -15.62
C ALA A 349 0.10 6.13 -14.09
N LEU A 350 1.20 6.44 -13.42
CA LEU A 350 1.30 6.49 -11.97
C LEU A 350 2.26 7.61 -11.57
N VAL A 351 1.92 8.37 -10.53
CA VAL A 351 2.88 9.18 -9.76
C VAL A 351 2.66 8.91 -8.29
N MET A 352 3.75 8.67 -7.56
CA MET A 352 3.75 8.66 -6.10
C MET A 352 4.41 9.94 -5.60
N LEU A 353 3.66 10.70 -4.80
CA LEU A 353 4.09 11.95 -4.21
C LEU A 353 4.24 11.76 -2.70
N GLY A 354 5.39 12.11 -2.13
CA GLY A 354 5.61 12.17 -0.68
C GLY A 354 5.30 13.55 -0.14
N SER A 355 5.07 13.65 1.18
CA SER A 355 4.86 14.91 1.88
C SER A 355 6.00 15.17 2.87
N ARG A 356 6.71 16.29 2.70
CA ARG A 356 7.76 16.74 3.61
C ARG A 356 7.64 18.23 3.87
N ALA A 357 7.60 18.61 5.15
CA ALA A 357 7.52 20.01 5.58
C ALA A 357 6.39 20.82 4.89
N GLY A 358 5.23 20.19 4.66
CA GLY A 358 4.07 20.84 4.03
C GLY A 358 4.20 21.04 2.52
N ARG A 359 5.13 20.33 1.87
CA ARG A 359 5.33 20.30 0.42
C ARG A 359 5.29 18.88 -0.11
N LEU A 360 4.76 18.74 -1.32
CA LEU A 360 4.78 17.50 -2.08
C LEU A 360 6.14 17.33 -2.76
N HIS A 361 6.62 16.09 -2.81
CA HIS A 361 7.83 15.70 -3.52
C HIS A 361 7.59 14.46 -4.36
N VAL A 362 8.17 14.40 -5.55
CA VAL A 362 8.02 13.22 -6.40
C VAL A 362 8.91 12.09 -5.86
N LEU A 363 8.30 10.97 -5.47
CA LEU A 363 9.01 9.77 -5.04
C LEU A 363 9.27 8.82 -6.21
N GLY A 364 8.36 8.80 -7.19
CA GLY A 364 8.57 8.08 -8.44
C GLY A 364 7.34 8.12 -9.34
N HIS A 365 7.52 7.71 -10.60
CA HIS A 365 6.46 7.75 -11.60
C HIS A 365 6.65 6.69 -12.70
N ARG A 366 5.55 6.36 -13.39
CA ARG A 366 5.50 5.40 -14.50
C ARG A 366 4.46 5.86 -15.53
N GLY A 367 4.70 5.59 -16.81
CA GLY A 367 3.69 5.77 -17.87
C GLY A 367 3.44 7.21 -18.34
N TYR A 368 4.17 8.21 -17.82
CA TYR A 368 4.15 9.58 -18.36
C TYR A 368 5.16 9.71 -19.49
N ALA A 369 4.72 10.25 -20.64
CA ALA A 369 5.56 10.41 -21.83
C ALA A 369 6.63 11.51 -21.69
N ASP A 370 6.34 12.55 -20.89
CA ASP A 370 7.26 13.65 -20.60
C ASP A 370 7.57 13.69 -19.10
N PRO A 371 8.82 13.36 -18.68
CA PRO A 371 9.25 13.45 -17.29
C PRO A 371 9.13 14.86 -16.68
N GLN A 372 9.25 15.93 -17.48
CA GLN A 372 9.17 17.31 -17.00
C GLN A 372 7.77 17.65 -16.46
N LEU A 373 6.72 16.94 -16.92
CA LEU A 373 5.37 17.11 -16.37
C LEU A 373 5.29 16.65 -14.91
N VAL A 374 6.07 15.62 -14.55
CA VAL A 374 6.08 15.07 -13.20
C VAL A 374 6.90 15.97 -12.26
N GLU A 375 8.02 16.52 -12.74
CA GLU A 375 8.86 17.45 -11.97
C GLU A 375 8.09 18.69 -11.47
N ARG A 376 7.03 19.12 -12.17
CA ARG A 376 6.17 20.24 -11.74
C ARG A 376 5.42 19.98 -10.44
N PHE A 377 5.29 18.72 -10.01
CA PHE A 377 4.72 18.37 -8.71
C PHE A 377 5.71 18.52 -7.56
N ASP A 378 7.02 18.52 -7.85
CA ASP A 378 8.06 18.60 -6.83
C ASP A 378 8.15 20.00 -6.19
N GLY A 379 8.16 20.03 -4.86
CA GLY A 379 8.17 21.27 -4.07
C GLY A 379 6.83 22.01 -4.00
N MET A 380 5.74 21.45 -4.51
CA MET A 380 4.42 22.08 -4.47
C MET A 380 3.87 22.17 -3.04
N PRO A 381 3.37 23.32 -2.56
CA PRO A 381 2.81 23.42 -1.21
C PRO A 381 1.48 22.66 -1.11
N LEU A 382 1.19 22.06 0.06
CA LEU A 382 -0.10 21.39 0.32
C LEU A 382 -1.31 22.33 0.28
N THR A 383 -1.08 23.65 0.34
CA THR A 383 -2.11 24.68 0.16
C THR A 383 -2.40 24.99 -1.30
N ALA A 384 -1.65 24.41 -2.25
CA ALA A 384 -1.89 24.62 -3.66
C ALA A 384 -3.28 24.11 -4.06
N ALA A 385 -3.95 24.85 -4.94
CA ALA A 385 -5.24 24.45 -5.52
C ALA A 385 -5.02 23.36 -6.59
N MET A 386 -4.55 22.20 -6.15
CA MET A 386 -4.24 21.03 -6.97
C MET A 386 -4.89 19.78 -6.37
N PRO A 387 -5.36 18.82 -7.19
CA PRO A 387 -6.12 17.68 -6.69
C PRO A 387 -5.33 16.82 -5.70
N GLY A 388 -4.04 16.57 -5.96
CA GLY A 388 -3.20 15.78 -5.06
C GLY A 388 -2.97 16.46 -3.71
N ALA A 389 -2.68 17.76 -3.71
CA ALA A 389 -2.55 18.55 -2.50
C ALA A 389 -3.87 18.59 -1.71
N HIS A 390 -5.01 18.75 -2.39
CA HIS A 390 -6.33 18.75 -1.77
C HIS A 390 -6.66 17.39 -1.15
N ALA A 391 -6.51 16.30 -1.90
CA ALA A 391 -6.80 14.94 -1.42
C ALA A 391 -5.97 14.61 -0.18
N LEU A 392 -4.70 15.01 -0.15
CA LEU A 392 -3.84 14.80 1.00
C LEU A 392 -4.18 15.68 2.20
N ALA A 393 -4.53 16.94 1.96
CA ALA A 393 -4.90 17.87 3.03
C ALA A 393 -6.22 17.49 3.72
N THR A 394 -7.18 16.94 2.99
CA THR A 394 -8.48 16.51 3.53
C THR A 394 -8.50 15.05 3.96
N GLY A 395 -7.60 14.23 3.45
CA GLY A 395 -7.63 12.78 3.59
C GLY A 395 -8.76 12.11 2.82
N VAL A 396 -9.37 12.81 1.86
CA VAL A 396 -10.46 12.31 1.04
C VAL A 396 -9.96 12.00 -0.37
N PRO A 397 -10.10 10.76 -0.88
CA PRO A 397 -9.77 10.43 -2.27
C PRO A 397 -10.61 11.23 -3.27
N ALA A 398 -10.00 11.64 -4.38
CA ALA A 398 -10.66 12.36 -5.47
C ALA A 398 -10.57 11.56 -6.77
N PHE A 399 -11.72 11.28 -7.38
CA PHE A 399 -11.84 10.54 -8.62
C PHE A 399 -12.40 11.45 -9.71
N PHE A 400 -11.74 11.48 -10.86
CA PHE A 400 -12.13 12.27 -12.02
C PHE A 400 -12.30 11.34 -13.21
N GLU A 401 -13.55 11.11 -13.58
CA GLU A 401 -13.96 10.18 -14.63
C GLU A 401 -13.62 10.69 -16.04
N SER A 402 -13.37 12.00 -16.16
CA SER A 402 -12.98 12.63 -17.41
C SER A 402 -12.06 13.84 -17.19
N ARG A 403 -11.28 14.18 -18.22
CA ARG A 403 -10.47 15.42 -18.28
C ARG A 403 -11.32 16.67 -18.04
N GLN A 404 -12.50 16.74 -18.65
CA GLN A 404 -13.38 17.89 -18.49
C GLN A 404 -13.82 18.09 -17.03
N GLN A 405 -14.08 17.02 -16.30
CA GLN A 405 -14.45 17.08 -14.88
C GLN A 405 -13.29 17.63 -14.03
N LEU A 406 -12.06 17.17 -14.29
CA LEU A 406 -10.87 17.63 -13.60
C LEU A 406 -10.61 19.12 -13.86
N GLU A 407 -10.60 19.53 -15.13
CA GLU A 407 -10.34 20.92 -15.54
C GLU A 407 -11.40 21.91 -15.06
N HIS A 408 -12.64 21.45 -14.87
CA HIS A 408 -13.72 22.28 -14.33
C HIS A 408 -13.45 22.67 -12.88
N LEU A 409 -13.00 21.70 -12.05
CA LEU A 409 -12.72 21.91 -10.64
C LEU A 409 -11.33 22.50 -10.39
N TYR A 410 -10.39 22.24 -11.30
CA TYR A 410 -9.00 22.70 -11.22
C TYR A 410 -8.57 23.35 -12.54
N PRO A 411 -8.93 24.62 -12.79
CA PRO A 411 -8.63 25.28 -14.08
C PRO A 411 -7.15 25.35 -14.45
N LEU A 412 -6.25 25.37 -13.44
CA LEU A 412 -4.79 25.33 -13.63
C LEU A 412 -4.28 24.02 -14.26
N ARG A 413 -5.10 22.96 -14.31
CA ARG A 413 -4.78 21.68 -14.98
C ARG A 413 -4.92 21.74 -16.51
N LYS A 414 -5.56 22.78 -17.08
CA LYS A 414 -5.76 22.93 -18.54
C LYS A 414 -4.46 23.03 -19.35
N GLU A 415 -3.35 23.33 -18.70
CA GLU A 415 -2.03 23.52 -19.33
C GLU A 415 -1.12 22.29 -19.20
N THR A 416 -1.64 21.12 -18.78
CA THR A 416 -0.86 19.90 -18.55
C THR A 416 -1.21 18.84 -19.61
N PRO A 417 -0.46 18.73 -20.72
CA PRO A 417 -0.75 17.79 -21.80
C PRO A 417 -0.21 16.38 -21.48
N ASP A 418 -0.82 15.71 -20.51
CA ASP A 418 -0.41 14.36 -20.09
C ASP A 418 -1.00 13.23 -20.95
N GLY A 419 -1.92 13.54 -21.87
CA GLY A 419 -2.56 12.55 -22.75
C GLY A 419 -3.56 11.61 -22.07
N LEU A 420 -3.85 11.79 -20.78
CA LEU A 420 -4.75 10.94 -20.00
C LEU A 420 -6.22 11.40 -20.04
N GLY A 421 -7.15 10.45 -19.95
CA GLY A 421 -8.59 10.65 -19.98
C GLY A 421 -9.25 10.74 -18.59
N ALA A 422 -8.70 10.08 -17.57
CA ALA A 422 -9.24 10.04 -16.21
C ALA A 422 -8.12 9.89 -15.14
N TRP A 423 -8.42 10.26 -13.88
CA TRP A 423 -7.45 10.20 -12.78
C TRP A 423 -8.09 9.82 -11.45
N ALA A 424 -7.36 9.07 -10.63
CA ALA A 424 -7.64 8.90 -9.21
C ALA A 424 -6.49 9.50 -8.37
N TYR A 425 -6.83 10.33 -7.39
CA TYR A 425 -5.91 10.91 -6.42
C TYR A 425 -6.25 10.34 -5.05
N ILE A 426 -5.39 9.49 -4.54
CA ILE A 426 -5.65 8.72 -3.33
C ILE A 426 -4.66 9.18 -2.25
N PRO A 427 -5.14 9.70 -1.12
CA PRO A 427 -4.26 10.09 -0.02
C PRO A 427 -3.63 8.85 0.61
N LEU A 428 -2.33 8.94 0.86
CA LEU A 428 -1.55 7.97 1.61
C LEU A 428 -1.42 8.51 3.03
N ILE A 429 -2.23 7.95 3.94
CA ILE A 429 -2.25 8.33 5.35
C ILE A 429 -1.87 7.11 6.18
N ALA A 430 -0.81 7.24 6.96
CA ALA A 430 -0.38 6.23 7.92
C ALA A 430 -0.34 6.87 9.31
N SER A 431 -0.79 6.14 10.33
CA SER A 431 -0.74 6.62 11.72
C SER A 431 -1.41 8.00 11.94
N GLY A 432 -2.44 8.32 11.14
CA GLY A 432 -3.12 9.62 11.15
C GLY A 432 -2.32 10.79 10.54
N ARG A 433 -1.18 10.52 9.91
CA ARG A 433 -0.31 11.52 9.28
C ARG A 433 -0.35 11.41 7.74
N PRO A 434 -0.38 12.54 7.03
CA PRO A 434 -0.30 12.54 5.56
C PRO A 434 1.12 12.20 5.12
N VAL A 435 1.30 10.99 4.61
CA VAL A 435 2.58 10.49 4.08
C VAL A 435 2.77 10.99 2.64
N GLY A 436 1.70 11.03 1.85
CA GLY A 436 1.81 11.34 0.44
C GLY A 436 0.51 11.21 -0.35
N THR A 437 0.59 11.31 -1.68
CA THR A 437 -0.53 11.06 -2.59
C THR A 437 -0.12 10.04 -3.64
N TRP A 438 -0.96 9.03 -3.82
CA TRP A 438 -0.87 8.10 -4.92
C TRP A 438 -1.80 8.56 -6.04
N VAL A 439 -1.23 8.85 -7.20
CA VAL A 439 -1.96 9.35 -8.38
C VAL A 439 -1.94 8.28 -9.46
N LEU A 440 -3.12 7.90 -9.93
CA LEU A 440 -3.33 6.97 -11.02
C LEU A 440 -3.91 7.70 -12.22
N GLY A 441 -3.42 7.36 -13.41
CA GLY A 441 -3.81 7.95 -14.67
C GLY A 441 -4.28 6.90 -15.66
N TYR A 442 -5.43 7.14 -16.28
CA TYR A 442 -6.06 6.25 -17.24
C TYR A 442 -6.13 6.93 -18.61
N ALA A 443 -5.86 6.18 -19.68
CA ALA A 443 -5.82 6.73 -21.04
C ALA A 443 -7.21 7.20 -21.53
N GLU A 444 -8.26 6.48 -21.16
CA GLU A 444 -9.65 6.75 -21.54
C GLU A 444 -10.48 7.22 -20.32
N PRO A 445 -11.68 7.81 -20.54
CA PRO A 445 -12.62 8.08 -19.46
C PRO A 445 -12.93 6.82 -18.65
N HIS A 446 -12.93 6.94 -17.31
CA HIS A 446 -13.04 5.80 -16.41
C HIS A 446 -14.03 6.09 -15.27
N PRO A 447 -15.16 5.37 -15.15
CA PRO A 447 -16.26 5.72 -14.23
C PRO A 447 -15.95 5.44 -12.74
N PHE A 448 -14.88 4.71 -12.42
CA PHE A 448 -14.50 4.31 -11.06
C PHE A 448 -15.70 3.74 -10.24
N PRO A 449 -16.18 2.52 -10.50
CA PRO A 449 -17.24 1.90 -9.70
C PRO A 449 -16.86 1.83 -8.21
N ALA A 450 -17.87 1.79 -7.33
CA ALA A 450 -17.68 1.84 -5.88
C ALA A 450 -16.75 0.72 -5.35
N GLU A 451 -16.84 -0.48 -5.91
CA GLU A 451 -15.97 -1.61 -5.57
C GLU A 451 -14.48 -1.28 -5.84
N GLU A 452 -14.18 -0.67 -6.99
CA GLU A 452 -12.83 -0.25 -7.34
C GLU A 452 -12.33 0.86 -6.42
N ARG A 453 -13.16 1.87 -6.12
CA ARG A 453 -12.80 2.94 -5.17
C ARG A 453 -12.48 2.38 -3.78
N ALA A 454 -13.24 1.40 -3.31
CA ALA A 454 -13.04 0.74 -2.02
C ALA A 454 -11.73 -0.08 -1.98
N VAL A 455 -11.41 -0.79 -3.07
CA VAL A 455 -10.13 -1.50 -3.22
C VAL A 455 -8.96 -0.53 -3.20
N LEU A 456 -9.03 0.55 -4.00
CA LEU A 456 -7.98 1.58 -4.07
C LEU A 456 -7.73 2.26 -2.72
N THR A 457 -8.79 2.54 -1.97
CA THR A 457 -8.71 3.11 -0.62
C THR A 457 -8.14 2.11 0.38
N SER A 458 -8.45 0.82 0.23
CA SER A 458 -7.88 -0.21 1.11
C SER A 458 -6.39 -0.42 0.86
N LEU A 459 -5.97 -0.43 -0.41
CA LEU A 459 -4.57 -0.54 -0.81
C LEU A 459 -3.75 0.68 -0.38
N SER A 460 -4.36 1.87 -0.40
CA SER A 460 -3.67 3.11 0.00
C SER A 460 -3.18 3.06 1.44
N GLY A 461 -3.91 2.40 2.34
CA GLY A 461 -3.49 2.20 3.73
C GLY A 461 -2.20 1.36 3.84
N LEU A 462 -2.11 0.26 3.08
CA LEU A 462 -0.93 -0.61 3.07
C LEU A 462 0.27 0.11 2.44
N ILE A 463 0.06 0.77 1.29
CA ILE A 463 1.09 1.54 0.61
C ILE A 463 1.57 2.67 1.51
N ALA A 464 0.67 3.38 2.20
CA ALA A 464 1.05 4.43 3.14
C ALA A 464 1.91 3.92 4.29
N GLN A 465 1.59 2.75 4.87
CA GLN A 465 2.39 2.14 5.93
C GLN A 465 3.77 1.72 5.44
N ALA A 466 3.85 1.08 4.27
CA ALA A 466 5.13 0.69 3.66
C ALA A 466 5.97 1.93 3.33
N LEU A 467 5.35 2.97 2.77
CA LEU A 467 6.01 4.22 2.43
C LEU A 467 6.48 5.00 3.67
N GLU A 468 5.69 5.04 4.75
CA GLU A 468 6.12 5.65 6.02
C GLU A 468 7.36 4.94 6.59
N ARG A 469 7.36 3.60 6.55
CA ARG A 469 8.50 2.79 6.99
C ARG A 469 9.73 3.02 6.11
N ALA A 470 9.55 2.99 4.79
CA ALA A 470 10.60 3.19 3.81
C ALA A 470 11.21 4.60 3.89
N LEU A 471 10.39 5.65 4.00
CA LEU A 471 10.87 7.02 4.20
C LEU A 471 11.69 7.15 5.49
N LEU A 472 11.28 6.48 6.57
CA LEU A 472 12.03 6.48 7.82
C LEU A 472 13.36 5.72 7.68
N TYR A 473 13.36 4.59 6.97
CA TYR A 473 14.56 3.82 6.67
C TYR A 473 15.54 4.65 5.84
N ASP A 474 15.11 5.20 4.71
CA ASP A 474 15.94 6.03 3.83
C ASP A 474 16.47 7.27 4.54
N ALA A 475 15.65 7.94 5.36
CA ALA A 475 16.10 9.09 6.14
C ALA A 475 17.18 8.70 7.17
N LYS A 476 17.00 7.58 7.87
CA LYS A 476 18.02 7.08 8.81
C LYS A 476 19.29 6.67 8.08
N HIS A 477 19.18 5.96 6.97
CA HIS A 477 20.29 5.54 6.14
C HIS A 477 21.07 6.75 5.59
N GLN A 478 20.38 7.79 5.12
CA GLN A 478 21.00 9.06 4.69
C GLN A 478 21.73 9.77 5.83
N VAL A 479 21.17 9.77 7.04
CA VAL A 479 21.83 10.36 8.23
C VAL A 479 23.06 9.56 8.62
N ALA A 480 22.97 8.23 8.65
CA ALA A 480 24.06 7.31 8.93
C ALA A 480 25.24 7.52 7.96
N HIS A 481 24.96 7.42 6.66
CA HIS A 481 25.95 7.63 5.61
C HIS A 481 26.48 9.08 5.59
N GLY A 482 25.63 10.07 5.85
CA GLY A 482 26.01 11.48 5.96
C GLY A 482 26.97 11.74 7.13
N LEU A 483 26.70 11.15 8.30
CA LEU A 483 27.57 11.22 9.47
C LEU A 483 28.91 10.56 9.19
N GLN A 484 28.92 9.35 8.64
CA GLN A 484 30.14 8.62 8.29
C GLN A 484 31.01 9.42 7.32
N LYS A 485 30.42 9.97 6.26
CA LYS A 485 31.12 10.83 5.28
C LYS A 485 31.64 12.13 5.89
N ALA A 486 30.93 12.70 6.86
CA ALA A 486 31.35 13.90 7.59
C ALA A 486 32.47 13.60 8.59
N LEU A 487 32.52 12.38 9.10
CA LEU A 487 33.62 11.92 9.92
C LEU A 487 34.83 11.68 9.03
N LEU A 488 34.81 10.86 8.00
CA LEU A 488 36.02 10.57 7.21
C LEU A 488 36.63 11.80 6.49
N PRO A 489 37.95 11.81 6.25
CA PRO A 489 38.59 12.91 5.51
C PRO A 489 38.03 13.01 4.09
N HIS A 490 37.55 14.21 3.70
CA HIS A 490 37.00 14.46 2.36
C HIS A 490 38.04 14.35 1.23
N SER A 491 39.31 14.62 1.56
CA SER A 491 40.44 14.51 0.65
C SER A 491 41.72 14.33 1.47
N LEU A 492 42.64 13.51 0.97
CA LEU A 492 43.97 13.39 1.55
C LEU A 492 44.82 14.63 1.20
N PRO A 493 45.63 15.17 2.12
CA PRO A 493 46.56 16.24 1.80
C PRO A 493 47.67 15.74 0.86
N SER A 494 48.12 16.60 -0.05
CA SER A 494 49.30 16.35 -0.87
C SER A 494 50.56 16.43 -0.01
N ILE A 495 51.36 15.36 0.02
CA ILE A 495 52.60 15.29 0.79
C ILE A 495 53.79 15.23 -0.17
N PRO A 496 54.77 16.14 -0.07
CA PRO A 496 55.99 16.05 -0.87
C PRO A 496 56.71 14.70 -0.67
N GLY A 497 57.00 14.01 -1.78
CA GLY A 497 57.71 12.71 -1.78
C GLY A 497 56.83 11.49 -1.46
N ILE A 498 55.52 11.68 -1.27
CA ILE A 498 54.56 10.59 -1.01
C ILE A 498 53.32 10.76 -1.91
N GLU A 499 53.06 9.78 -2.77
CA GLU A 499 51.77 9.64 -3.46
C GLU A 499 50.82 8.88 -2.53
N SER A 500 49.56 9.30 -2.44
CA SER A 500 48.57 8.65 -1.56
C SER A 500 47.26 8.40 -2.29
N ALA A 501 46.61 7.28 -1.97
CA ALA A 501 45.25 6.96 -2.41
C ALA A 501 44.50 6.27 -1.28
N SER A 502 43.19 6.48 -1.20
CA SER A 502 42.34 5.81 -0.20
C SER A 502 41.03 5.34 -0.81
N ARG A 503 40.50 4.24 -0.28
CA ARG A 503 39.14 3.77 -0.55
C ARG A 503 38.45 3.45 0.76
N TYR A 504 37.16 3.70 0.78
CA TYR A 504 36.29 3.34 1.89
C TYR A 504 35.04 2.70 1.32
N LEU A 505 34.79 1.44 1.64
CA LEU A 505 33.53 0.77 1.33
C LEU A 505 32.74 0.56 2.61
N PRO A 506 31.51 1.08 2.71
CA PRO A 506 30.66 0.75 3.84
C PRO A 506 30.18 -0.72 3.76
N ALA A 507 29.90 -1.30 4.92
CA ALA A 507 29.19 -2.58 5.04
C ALA A 507 27.81 -2.49 4.33
N THR A 508 27.33 -3.59 3.73
CA THR A 508 26.04 -3.57 2.99
C THR A 508 24.85 -4.07 3.82
N ARG A 509 25.07 -4.54 5.05
CA ARG A 509 23.98 -4.98 5.94
C ARG A 509 23.42 -3.81 6.75
N GLY A 510 22.10 -3.60 6.63
CA GLY A 510 21.33 -2.85 7.62
C GLY A 510 21.48 -1.32 7.57
N MET A 511 21.41 -0.69 8.75
CA MET A 511 21.59 0.78 8.95
C MET A 511 22.87 1.06 9.74
N ASP A 512 23.84 0.17 9.61
CA ASP A 512 25.06 0.17 10.39
C ASP A 512 25.99 1.31 9.92
N ILE A 513 26.71 1.91 10.87
CA ILE A 513 27.65 3.00 10.61
C ILE A 513 29.02 2.49 10.96
N GLY A 514 29.94 2.54 9.99
CA GLY A 514 31.24 1.93 10.18
C GLY A 514 32.10 2.52 11.28
N GLY A 515 32.77 1.61 11.99
CA GLY A 515 33.79 1.88 12.99
C GLY A 515 35.16 2.21 12.37
N ASP A 516 35.37 1.78 11.12
CA ASP A 516 36.58 2.01 10.35
C ASP A 516 36.90 3.49 10.12
N PHE A 517 38.18 3.83 10.25
CA PHE A 517 38.68 5.16 9.91
C PHE A 517 40.11 5.12 9.40
N PHE A 518 40.44 6.14 8.62
CA PHE A 518 41.81 6.50 8.32
C PHE A 518 41.98 8.01 8.35
N ASP A 519 43.21 8.46 8.50
CA ASP A 519 43.56 9.86 8.34
C ASP A 519 45.01 10.03 7.90
N LEU A 520 45.29 11.15 7.23
CA LEU A 520 46.62 11.55 6.80
C LEU A 520 46.84 13.00 7.21
N VAL A 521 47.84 13.19 8.08
CA VAL A 521 48.10 14.46 8.77
C VAL A 521 49.49 14.95 8.36
N LEU A 522 49.55 16.14 7.77
CA LEU A 522 50.80 16.85 7.52
C LEU A 522 51.03 17.86 8.67
N SER A 523 52.09 17.65 9.44
CA SER A 523 52.43 18.48 10.61
C SER A 523 53.94 18.74 10.63
N HIS A 524 54.34 20.02 10.67
CA HIS A 524 55.73 20.44 10.79
C HIS A 524 56.69 19.78 9.75
N GLY A 525 56.23 19.62 8.50
CA GLY A 525 57.02 19.01 7.42
C GLY A 525 57.12 17.48 7.48
N ARG A 526 56.50 16.84 8.47
CA ARG A 526 56.39 15.38 8.57
C ARG A 526 54.95 14.94 8.29
N ALA A 527 54.81 13.81 7.61
CA ALA A 527 53.51 13.21 7.38
C ALA A 527 53.29 12.06 8.35
N SER A 528 52.07 11.94 8.86
CA SER A 528 51.65 10.78 9.65
C SER A 528 50.36 10.23 9.06
N ALA A 529 50.26 8.90 9.03
CA ALA A 529 49.04 8.20 8.67
C ALA A 529 48.51 7.43 9.88
N VAL A 530 47.20 7.32 9.96
CA VAL A 530 46.51 6.46 10.91
C VAL A 530 45.44 5.68 10.19
N ILE A 531 45.26 4.43 10.57
CA ILE A 531 44.11 3.61 10.21
C ILE A 531 43.67 2.84 11.45
N GLY A 532 42.39 2.56 11.58
CA GLY A 532 41.88 1.79 12.70
C GLY A 532 40.44 1.40 12.49
N ASP A 533 39.99 0.53 13.38
CA ASP A 533 38.63 0.04 13.45
C ASP A 533 38.15 0.08 14.91
N VAL A 534 36.91 0.52 15.11
CA VAL A 534 36.25 0.56 16.41
C VAL A 534 35.31 -0.62 16.49
N GLN A 535 35.33 -1.32 17.62
CA GLN A 535 34.44 -2.46 17.84
C GLN A 535 32.97 -2.09 17.61
N GLY A 536 32.36 -2.78 16.62
CA GLY A 536 30.95 -2.66 16.27
C GLY A 536 30.66 -1.53 15.29
N HIS A 537 29.47 -1.56 14.72
CA HIS A 537 29.11 -0.76 13.53
C HIS A 537 27.85 0.09 13.77
N ASN A 538 27.86 0.89 14.84
CA ASN A 538 26.70 1.71 15.24
C ASN A 538 27.07 3.19 15.47
N VAL A 539 26.07 4.04 15.76
CA VAL A 539 26.26 5.48 16.00
C VAL A 539 27.29 5.77 17.10
N THR A 540 27.35 4.94 18.15
CA THR A 540 28.33 5.10 19.24
C THR A 540 29.75 4.77 18.77
N ALA A 541 29.92 3.69 18.01
CA ALA A 541 31.20 3.33 17.39
C ALA A 541 31.68 4.43 16.45
N ALA A 542 30.78 4.97 15.61
CA ALA A 542 31.09 6.09 14.73
C ALA A 542 31.50 7.37 15.49
N GLY A 543 30.81 7.66 16.59
CA GLY A 543 31.18 8.76 17.49
C GLY A 543 32.59 8.59 18.05
N LEU A 544 32.93 7.39 18.52
CA LEU A 544 34.24 7.07 19.07
C LEU A 544 35.34 7.09 18.00
N MET A 545 35.05 6.56 16.81
CA MET A 545 35.90 6.65 15.63
C MET A 545 36.28 8.11 15.33
N GLY A 546 35.29 9.02 15.31
CA GLY A 546 35.51 10.46 15.16
C GLY A 546 36.39 11.06 16.25
N GLN A 547 36.20 10.63 17.51
CA GLN A 547 37.00 11.06 18.66
C GLN A 547 38.46 10.58 18.56
N ILE A 548 38.68 9.30 18.26
CA ILE A 548 40.01 8.71 18.07
C ILE A 548 40.76 9.45 16.97
N ARG A 549 40.13 9.60 15.80
CA ARG A 549 40.72 10.24 14.63
C ARG A 549 41.08 11.71 14.91
N THR A 550 40.21 12.42 15.63
CA THR A 550 40.47 13.80 16.09
C THR A 550 41.60 13.87 17.12
N ALA A 551 41.64 12.96 18.08
CA ALA A 551 42.67 12.89 19.12
C ALA A 551 44.05 12.60 18.52
N VAL A 552 44.15 11.58 17.66
CA VAL A 552 45.39 11.23 16.94
C VAL A 552 45.88 12.43 16.13
N ARG A 553 44.99 13.10 15.40
CA ARG A 553 45.33 14.32 14.65
C ARG A 553 45.83 15.43 15.56
N ALA A 554 45.16 15.69 16.69
CA ALA A 554 45.56 16.73 17.64
C ALA A 554 46.94 16.43 18.26
N TYR A 555 47.14 15.22 18.78
CA TYR A 555 48.41 14.81 19.40
C TYR A 555 49.57 14.79 18.38
N THR A 556 49.29 14.37 17.14
CA THR A 556 50.26 14.47 16.04
C THR A 556 50.61 15.92 15.71
N THR A 557 49.62 16.81 15.73
CA THR A 557 49.83 18.24 15.44
C THR A 557 50.68 18.91 16.51
N VAL A 558 50.53 18.50 17.78
CA VAL A 558 51.35 19.00 18.91
C VAL A 558 52.77 18.40 18.91
N GLY A 559 53.06 17.42 18.06
CA GLY A 559 54.40 16.87 17.86
C GLY A 559 54.79 15.74 18.81
N GLN A 560 53.83 15.10 19.48
CA GLN A 560 54.08 13.89 20.28
C GLN A 560 54.76 12.81 19.43
N THR A 561 55.51 11.88 20.03
CA THR A 561 56.08 10.70 19.36
C THR A 561 55.00 9.66 19.01
N PRO A 562 55.26 8.70 18.09
CA PRO A 562 54.27 7.66 17.75
C PRO A 562 53.72 6.90 18.95
N GLU A 563 54.58 6.49 19.90
CA GLU A 563 54.16 5.84 21.14
C GLU A 563 53.26 6.73 22.00
N GLU A 564 53.65 8.01 22.19
CA GLU A 564 52.88 8.96 23.00
C GLU A 564 51.50 9.26 22.39
N VAL A 565 51.39 9.34 21.06
CA VAL A 565 50.11 9.54 20.37
C VAL A 565 49.16 8.37 20.69
N MET A 566 49.65 7.13 20.61
CA MET A 566 48.85 5.94 20.91
C MET A 566 48.47 5.86 22.38
N SER A 567 49.43 6.06 23.30
CA SER A 567 49.17 6.04 24.74
C SER A 567 48.21 7.15 25.17
N SER A 568 48.33 8.35 24.60
CA SER A 568 47.45 9.49 24.92
C SER A 568 46.03 9.25 24.37
N THR A 569 45.92 8.68 23.17
CA THR A 569 44.63 8.28 22.57
C THR A 569 43.96 7.17 23.38
N ASN A 570 44.72 6.16 23.82
CA ASN A 570 44.23 5.08 24.69
C ASN A 570 43.66 5.61 26.00
N ARG A 571 44.37 6.51 26.68
CA ARG A 571 43.91 7.13 27.93
C ARG A 571 42.65 7.96 27.73
N LEU A 572 42.59 8.75 26.66
CA LEU A 572 41.39 9.51 26.31
C LEU A 572 40.18 8.58 26.16
N LEU A 573 40.33 7.45 25.48
CA LEU A 573 39.25 6.48 25.29
C LEU A 573 38.70 5.95 26.61
N ILE A 574 39.59 5.64 27.55
CA ILE A 574 39.23 5.15 28.89
C ILE A 574 38.59 6.24 29.73
N ASP A 575 39.11 7.48 29.69
CA ASP A 575 38.58 8.63 30.42
C ASP A 575 37.18 9.02 29.94
N LEU A 576 36.88 8.80 28.65
CA LEU A 576 35.54 8.99 28.09
C LEU A 576 34.53 7.95 28.58
N GLY A 577 34.98 6.89 29.26
CA GLY A 577 34.11 5.84 29.81
C GLY A 577 33.47 4.97 28.74
N SER A 578 34.11 4.84 27.58
CA SER A 578 33.66 3.94 26.51
C SER A 578 33.86 2.48 26.92
N GLU A 579 32.83 1.65 26.78
CA GLU A 579 32.96 0.19 26.87
C GLU A 579 33.51 -0.42 25.57
N LEU A 580 33.58 0.37 24.49
CA LEU A 580 34.12 -0.04 23.19
C LEU A 580 35.63 0.17 23.14
N PHE A 581 36.31 -0.76 22.49
CA PHE A 581 37.74 -0.71 22.19
C PHE A 581 37.97 -0.54 20.69
N ALA A 582 39.20 -0.17 20.32
CA ALA A 582 39.56 0.07 18.92
C ALA A 582 40.92 -0.55 18.55
N SER A 583 40.98 -1.16 17.38
CA SER A 583 42.24 -1.46 16.71
C SER A 583 42.76 -0.19 16.05
N CYS A 584 44.07 0.03 16.09
CA CYS A 584 44.66 1.22 15.47
C CYS A 584 46.13 1.00 15.10
N LEU A 585 46.51 1.45 13.91
CA LEU A 585 47.87 1.53 13.44
C LEU A 585 48.18 2.99 13.12
N TYR A 586 49.19 3.51 13.79
CA TYR A 586 49.72 4.84 13.54
C TYR A 586 51.14 4.74 12.99
N LEU A 587 51.45 5.59 12.00
CA LEU A 587 52.80 5.71 11.49
C LEU A 587 53.18 7.15 11.21
N ARG A 588 54.47 7.43 11.38
CA ARG A 588 55.12 8.68 11.00
C ARG A 588 56.08 8.41 9.85
N LEU A 589 55.87 9.10 8.75
CA LEU A 589 56.71 9.10 7.57
C LEU A 589 57.80 10.15 7.72
N ASP A 590 59.05 9.73 7.47
CA ASP A 590 60.18 10.61 7.23
C ASP A 590 60.59 10.48 5.75
N PRO A 591 60.01 11.29 4.85
CA PRO A 591 60.33 11.24 3.44
C PRO A 591 61.77 11.70 3.14
N GLU A 592 62.43 12.43 4.05
CA GLU A 592 63.83 12.85 3.85
C GLU A 592 64.79 11.66 4.02
N HIS A 593 64.54 10.81 5.01
CA HIS A 593 65.37 9.64 5.31
C HIS A 593 64.87 8.35 4.66
N GLY A 594 63.68 8.37 4.05
CA GLY A 594 63.06 7.18 3.46
C GLY A 594 62.72 6.13 4.51
N THR A 595 62.26 6.56 5.69
CA THR A 595 61.90 5.68 6.80
C THR A 595 60.49 5.96 7.29
N ALA A 596 59.87 4.95 7.89
CA ALA A 596 58.63 5.08 8.64
C ALA A 596 58.80 4.48 10.02
N VAL A 597 58.28 5.17 11.03
CA VAL A 597 58.17 4.65 12.39
C VAL A 597 56.71 4.35 12.65
N MET A 598 56.41 3.08 12.91
CA MET A 598 55.05 2.57 13.05
C MET A 598 54.80 2.06 14.47
N THR A 599 53.56 2.14 14.93
CA THR A 599 53.10 1.58 16.19
C THR A 599 51.69 1.00 16.00
N ARG A 600 51.40 -0.09 16.70
CA ARG A 600 50.22 -0.93 16.44
C ARG A 600 49.52 -1.26 17.75
N ALA A 601 48.20 -1.05 17.79
CA ALA A 601 47.30 -1.46 18.85
C ALA A 601 46.31 -2.49 18.27
N GLY A 602 46.65 -3.78 18.36
CA GLY A 602 45.81 -4.90 17.89
C GLY A 602 45.39 -4.92 16.40
N HIS A 603 45.71 -3.89 15.60
CA HIS A 603 45.32 -3.78 14.19
C HIS A 603 46.04 -4.80 13.28
N PRO A 604 45.48 -5.18 12.12
CA PRO A 604 46.15 -6.03 11.15
C PRO A 604 47.53 -5.49 10.72
N PRO A 605 48.51 -6.37 10.44
CA PRO A 605 49.85 -5.95 10.01
C PRO A 605 49.80 -5.39 8.57
N PRO A 606 50.46 -4.26 8.28
CA PRO A 606 50.43 -3.67 6.95
C PRO A 606 51.30 -4.46 5.95
N LEU A 607 50.97 -4.37 4.67
CA LEU A 607 51.78 -4.95 3.60
C LEU A 607 52.72 -3.90 3.00
N LEU A 608 53.96 -4.30 2.75
CA LEU A 608 54.94 -3.49 2.02
C LEU A 608 55.30 -4.16 0.71
N ARG A 609 54.96 -3.52 -0.40
CA ARG A 609 55.47 -3.86 -1.73
C ARG A 609 56.73 -3.07 -2.00
N ARG A 610 57.83 -3.77 -2.28
CA ARG A 610 59.10 -3.18 -2.68
C ARG A 610 59.13 -2.86 -4.19
N PRO A 611 60.08 -2.03 -4.64
CA PRO A 611 60.24 -1.72 -6.06
C PRO A 611 60.52 -2.94 -6.94
N ASP A 612 61.12 -3.99 -6.37
CA ASP A 612 61.36 -5.27 -7.04
C ASP A 612 60.10 -6.14 -7.20
N GLY A 613 58.93 -5.63 -6.79
CA GLY A 613 57.65 -6.31 -6.86
C GLY A 613 57.40 -7.30 -5.72
N LYS A 614 58.38 -7.53 -4.83
CA LYS A 614 58.18 -8.43 -3.69
C LYS A 614 57.31 -7.76 -2.64
N VAL A 615 56.31 -8.51 -2.16
CA VAL A 615 55.42 -8.09 -1.09
C VAL A 615 55.82 -8.78 0.20
N ARG A 616 55.79 -8.04 1.31
CA ARG A 616 56.09 -8.55 2.65
C ARG A 616 55.09 -8.02 3.66
N VAL A 617 54.51 -8.91 4.45
CA VAL A 617 53.77 -8.56 5.68
C VAL A 617 54.75 -7.97 6.69
N LEU A 618 54.49 -6.76 7.19
CA LEU A 618 55.34 -6.13 8.18
C LEU A 618 54.99 -6.64 9.57
N ASP A 619 55.90 -7.41 10.17
CA ASP A 619 55.79 -7.83 11.56
C ASP A 619 56.13 -6.64 12.49
N LEU A 620 55.08 -6.02 13.05
CA LEU A 620 55.18 -4.86 13.93
C LEU A 620 54.95 -5.31 15.38
N ALA A 621 55.87 -4.93 16.26
CA ALA A 621 55.64 -4.99 17.70
C ALA A 621 54.36 -4.20 18.03
N GLY A 622 53.44 -4.80 18.78
CA GLY A 622 52.12 -4.20 19.06
C GLY A 622 51.74 -4.25 20.54
N GLY A 623 50.88 -3.32 20.94
CA GLY A 623 50.18 -3.29 22.22
C GLY A 623 48.74 -3.82 22.11
N PRO A 624 48.01 -3.92 23.24
CA PRO A 624 46.60 -4.30 23.26
C PRO A 624 45.71 -3.29 22.51
N LEU A 625 44.47 -3.64 22.19
CA LEU A 625 43.52 -2.69 21.60
C LEU A 625 43.38 -1.43 22.47
N LEU A 626 43.15 -0.28 21.85
CA LEU A 626 42.90 0.97 22.56
C LEU A 626 41.61 0.84 23.38
N GLY A 627 41.58 1.37 24.59
CA GLY A 627 40.42 1.33 25.49
C GLY A 627 40.44 0.20 26.52
N ILE A 628 41.39 -0.75 26.44
CA ILE A 628 41.44 -1.91 27.35
C ILE A 628 42.16 -1.61 28.67
N ASP A 629 43.38 -1.07 28.60
CA ASP A 629 44.24 -0.86 29.76
C ASP A 629 44.93 0.51 29.68
N ALA A 630 44.69 1.39 30.64
CA ALA A 630 45.25 2.74 30.68
C ALA A 630 46.77 2.78 30.83
N ALA A 631 47.37 1.69 31.35
CA ALA A 631 48.80 1.53 31.52
C ALA A 631 49.48 0.84 30.33
N ALA A 632 48.74 0.49 29.27
CA ALA A 632 49.29 -0.17 28.09
C ALA A 632 50.39 0.68 27.40
N THR A 633 51.43 -0.02 26.95
CA THR A 633 52.52 0.54 26.15
C THR A 633 52.42 0.08 24.70
N TYR A 634 52.87 0.94 23.78
CA TYR A 634 52.71 0.75 22.34
C TYR A 634 54.06 0.86 21.63
N PRO A 635 54.83 -0.24 21.53
CA PRO A 635 56.19 -0.21 21.00
C PRO A 635 56.24 0.23 19.54
N THR A 636 57.33 0.88 19.15
CA THR A 636 57.54 1.36 17.78
C THR A 636 58.47 0.45 16.98
N THR A 637 58.17 0.27 15.70
CA THR A 637 59.02 -0.45 14.74
C THR A 637 59.41 0.50 13.60
N GLU A 638 60.71 0.56 13.29
CA GLU A 638 61.22 1.35 12.16
C GLU A 638 61.31 0.49 10.89
N VAL A 639 60.81 1.02 9.78
CA VAL A 639 60.74 0.34 8.49
C VAL A 639 61.32 1.23 7.40
N ALA A 640 62.22 0.69 6.58
CA ALA A 640 62.74 1.39 5.41
C ALA A 640 61.68 1.46 4.29
N LEU A 641 61.42 2.66 3.81
CA LEU A 641 60.57 3.00 2.66
C LEU A 641 61.44 3.53 1.53
N THR A 642 62.05 2.63 0.77
CA THR A 642 62.81 3.01 -0.43
C THR A 642 61.87 3.61 -1.48
N GLU A 643 62.38 4.52 -2.31
CA GLU A 643 61.66 5.04 -3.47
C GLU A 643 61.05 3.92 -4.32
N GLY A 644 59.80 4.09 -4.74
CA GLY A 644 58.99 3.09 -5.44
C GLY A 644 58.25 2.10 -4.52
N SER A 645 58.51 2.09 -3.21
CA SER A 645 57.80 1.22 -2.27
C SER A 645 56.36 1.68 -2.09
N VAL A 646 55.43 0.73 -2.01
CA VAL A 646 54.01 0.97 -1.71
C VAL A 646 53.67 0.30 -0.39
N LEU A 647 53.29 1.11 0.60
CA LEU A 647 52.74 0.67 1.87
C LEU A 647 51.22 0.58 1.75
N VAL A 648 50.66 -0.54 2.20
CA VAL A 648 49.23 -0.86 2.14
C VAL A 648 48.73 -1.01 3.57
N LEU A 649 47.83 -0.13 3.96
CA LEU A 649 47.17 -0.10 5.26
C LEU A 649 45.69 -0.43 5.02
N TYR A 650 45.15 -1.38 5.78
CA TYR A 650 43.78 -1.84 5.58
C TYR A 650 43.16 -2.30 6.90
N THR A 651 41.84 -2.24 6.97
CA THR A 651 41.04 -2.87 8.02
C THR A 651 40.71 -4.32 7.66
N ASP A 652 40.31 -5.09 8.66
CA ASP A 652 40.00 -6.51 8.54
C ASP A 652 38.93 -6.81 7.49
N GLY A 653 37.96 -5.93 7.26
CA GLY A 653 36.96 -6.12 6.19
C GLY A 653 37.53 -6.29 4.77
N LEU A 654 38.80 -5.93 4.51
CA LEU A 654 39.47 -6.23 3.24
C LEU A 654 39.85 -7.72 3.10
N ILE A 655 40.12 -8.40 4.21
CA ILE A 655 40.70 -9.74 4.25
C ILE A 655 39.77 -10.78 4.90
N GLU A 656 38.85 -10.36 5.76
CA GLU A 656 37.93 -11.23 6.47
C GLU A 656 36.71 -11.53 5.59
N SER A 657 36.61 -12.78 5.14
CA SER A 657 35.46 -13.31 4.41
C SER A 657 34.99 -14.60 5.07
N PRO A 658 33.66 -14.84 5.20
CA PRO A 658 33.15 -16.05 5.83
C PRO A 658 33.70 -17.33 5.19
N GLY A 659 34.40 -18.15 5.99
CA GLY A 659 34.96 -19.43 5.54
C GLY A 659 36.30 -19.35 4.82
N VAL A 660 36.95 -18.18 4.78
CA VAL A 660 38.31 -17.98 4.28
C VAL A 660 39.27 -17.84 5.46
N ASP A 661 40.42 -18.50 5.39
CA ASP A 661 41.50 -18.39 6.37
C ASP A 661 42.27 -17.06 6.19
N ILE A 662 42.65 -16.40 7.28
CA ILE A 662 43.25 -15.06 7.25
C ILE A 662 44.61 -15.10 6.55
N GLU A 663 45.42 -16.14 6.80
CA GLU A 663 46.72 -16.30 6.17
C GLU A 663 46.61 -16.49 4.65
N ASP A 664 45.60 -17.23 4.18
CA ASP A 664 45.31 -17.40 2.76
C ASP A 664 44.85 -16.07 2.12
N ALA A 665 43.96 -15.33 2.77
CA ALA A 665 43.51 -14.01 2.30
C ALA A 665 44.68 -13.00 2.18
N LEU A 666 45.63 -13.03 3.13
CA LEU A 666 46.84 -12.22 3.09
C LEU A 666 47.79 -12.63 1.96
N ALA A 667 47.91 -13.93 1.68
CA ALA A 667 48.71 -14.44 0.57
C ALA A 667 48.14 -13.98 -0.78
N ASP A 668 46.83 -14.09 -0.96
CA ASP A 668 46.11 -13.64 -2.15
C ASP A 668 46.20 -12.12 -2.35
N LEU A 669 46.07 -11.34 -1.27
CA LEU A 669 46.28 -9.89 -1.31
C LEU A 669 47.74 -9.55 -1.71
N GLY A 670 48.71 -10.29 -1.17
CA GLY A 670 50.12 -10.17 -1.52
C GLY A 670 50.43 -10.51 -2.99
N GLU A 671 49.83 -11.57 -3.52
CA GLU A 671 49.99 -11.96 -4.92
C GLU A 671 49.44 -10.89 -5.85
N ARG A 672 48.22 -10.39 -5.58
CA ARG A 672 47.59 -9.32 -6.37
C ARG A 672 48.44 -8.04 -6.40
N LEU A 673 48.98 -7.65 -5.25
CA LEU A 673 49.91 -6.52 -5.12
C LEU A 673 51.21 -6.72 -5.92
N SER A 674 51.72 -7.95 -5.99
CA SER A 674 52.94 -8.24 -6.76
C SER A 674 52.73 -8.03 -8.27
N MET A 675 51.52 -8.34 -8.77
CA MET A 675 51.16 -8.33 -10.18
C MET A 675 50.78 -6.96 -10.74
N THR A 676 50.59 -5.94 -9.89
CA THR A 676 49.99 -4.67 -10.32
C THR A 676 50.94 -3.69 -11.04
N GLY A 677 52.25 -3.95 -11.04
CA GLY A 677 53.24 -3.09 -11.73
C GLY A 677 53.34 -1.66 -11.21
N GLU A 678 53.75 -0.70 -12.06
CA GLU A 678 53.83 0.75 -11.76
C GLU A 678 52.52 1.51 -12.02
N ARG A 679 51.37 0.84 -11.86
CA ARG A 679 50.06 1.48 -12.11
C ARG A 679 49.83 2.67 -11.15
N PRO A 680 49.01 3.66 -11.54
CA PRO A 680 48.60 4.74 -10.63
C PRO A 680 48.00 4.19 -9.34
N LEU A 681 48.25 4.84 -8.19
CA LEU A 681 47.76 4.32 -6.91
C LEU A 681 46.24 4.21 -6.85
N ASP A 682 45.50 5.12 -7.48
CA ASP A 682 44.03 5.04 -7.54
C ASP A 682 43.54 3.77 -8.23
N ALA A 683 44.12 3.42 -9.38
CA ALA A 683 43.76 2.19 -10.08
C ALA A 683 44.15 0.94 -9.29
N LEU A 684 45.27 0.99 -8.55
CA LEU A 684 45.63 -0.08 -7.63
C LEU A 684 44.60 -0.20 -6.49
N ALA A 685 44.18 0.92 -5.90
CA ALA A 685 43.20 0.91 -4.82
C ALA A 685 41.84 0.35 -5.29
N ASP A 686 41.37 0.75 -6.47
CA ASP A 686 40.15 0.22 -7.09
C ASP A 686 40.26 -1.30 -7.32
N ASP A 687 41.40 -1.76 -7.85
CA ASP A 687 41.64 -3.17 -8.13
C ASP A 687 41.64 -4.05 -6.87
N LEU A 688 42.20 -3.56 -5.76
CA LEU A 688 42.25 -4.29 -4.49
C LEU A 688 40.87 -4.43 -3.84
N VAL A 689 39.99 -3.47 -4.08
CA VAL A 689 38.67 -3.37 -3.44
C VAL A 689 37.57 -4.02 -4.28
N ARG A 690 37.80 -4.24 -5.59
CA ARG A 690 36.81 -4.75 -6.55
C ARG A 690 36.20 -6.11 -6.22
N GLU A 691 36.98 -7.04 -5.67
CA GLU A 691 36.42 -8.35 -5.27
C GLU A 691 35.48 -8.22 -4.07
N THR A 692 35.78 -7.29 -3.17
CA THR A 692 34.91 -6.91 -2.05
C THR A 692 33.66 -6.16 -2.53
N GLU A 693 33.74 -5.44 -3.66
CA GLU A 693 32.59 -4.82 -4.32
C GLU A 693 31.61 -5.85 -4.92
N ALA A 694 32.14 -6.96 -5.47
CA ALA A 694 31.36 -8.01 -6.11
C ALA A 694 30.62 -8.93 -5.12
N ALA A 695 30.97 -8.88 -3.83
CA ALA A 695 30.23 -9.59 -2.79
C ALA A 695 28.85 -8.94 -2.59
N GLU A 696 27.77 -9.69 -2.84
CA GLU A 696 26.39 -9.23 -2.65
C GLU A 696 26.10 -8.79 -1.21
N GLU A 697 26.82 -9.35 -0.23
CA GLU A 697 26.72 -9.00 1.19
C GLU A 697 28.11 -8.83 1.84
N ARG A 698 28.50 -7.58 2.17
CA ARG A 698 29.65 -7.25 3.02
C ARG A 698 29.24 -7.23 4.48
N ALA A 699 29.91 -8.04 5.29
CA ALA A 699 29.65 -8.15 6.72
C ALA A 699 30.26 -6.99 7.53
N ASP A 700 31.33 -6.35 7.02
CA ASP A 700 32.03 -5.26 7.68
C ASP A 700 32.46 -4.16 6.70
N ASP A 701 32.89 -3.02 7.24
CA ASP A 701 33.43 -1.89 6.48
C ASP A 701 34.86 -2.20 5.99
N VAL A 702 35.27 -1.49 4.93
CA VAL A 702 36.63 -1.60 4.38
C VAL A 702 37.23 -0.21 4.27
N ALA A 703 38.24 0.08 5.08
CA ALA A 703 39.15 1.19 4.89
C ALA A 703 40.46 0.70 4.26
N LEU A 704 40.89 1.38 3.19
CA LEU A 704 42.16 1.14 2.51
C LEU A 704 42.90 2.47 2.37
N LEU A 705 44.17 2.51 2.79
CA LEU A 705 45.08 3.63 2.59
C LEU A 705 46.40 3.13 1.97
N LEU A 706 46.69 3.62 0.77
CA LEU A 706 47.91 3.35 0.02
C LEU A 706 48.86 4.54 0.10
N LEU A 707 50.14 4.28 0.38
CA LEU A 707 51.18 5.30 0.44
C LEU A 707 52.38 4.83 -0.38
N ARG A 708 52.74 5.57 -1.44
CA ARG A 708 53.92 5.28 -2.26
C ARG A 708 55.00 6.33 -2.04
N ALA A 709 56.21 5.87 -1.73
CA ALA A 709 57.38 6.73 -1.72
C ALA A 709 57.78 7.06 -3.17
N THR A 710 57.70 8.33 -3.58
CA THR A 710 58.00 8.75 -4.96
C THR A 710 59.41 9.29 -5.15
N GLY A 711 60.23 9.28 -4.09
CA GLY A 711 61.52 9.96 -4.12
C GLY A 711 61.33 11.47 -4.27
N ARG A 712 62.42 12.22 -4.31
CA ARG A 712 62.34 13.68 -4.38
C ARG A 712 61.84 14.11 -5.76
N SER A 713 60.72 14.82 -5.85
CA SER A 713 60.51 15.74 -6.97
C SER A 713 61.59 16.82 -6.86
N ALA A 714 62.54 16.83 -7.80
CA ALA A 714 63.38 17.99 -8.03
C ALA A 714 62.50 19.07 -8.66
N GLY A 715 61.99 20.00 -7.85
CA GLY A 715 61.18 21.14 -8.28
C GLY A 715 60.90 22.08 -7.14
#